data_AF-A0A803QMX5-F1
#
_entry.id   AF-A0A803QMX5-F1
#
_cell.length_a   1.000
_cell.length_b   1.000
_cell.length_c   1.000
_cell.angle_alpha   90.00
_cell.angle_beta   90.00
_cell.angle_gamma   90.00
#
_symmetry.space_group_name_H-M   'P 1'
#
loop_
_entity.id
_entity.type
_entity.pdbx_description
1 polymer ?
#
loop_
_entity_poly.entity_id
_entity_poly.type
_entity_poly.pdbx_seq_one_letter_code
_entity_poly.pdbx_strand_id
1 'polypeptide(L)'
;MAVGDGAVQEEHFDVLTKTGQKTGLSKPRGEVHRDGDYHRAVHVWIWAENTQQLLLQRRSDCKDSWAGLWDISSAGHISAGDSSLLTARRELQEELGVILPKDAFEMIFVFLQECVINDGTFINNEFNDVYLVTTLDPIPLEAFTLQESEVSAVKYISYKEYKSLLAKEDPAYVPYDVNGQYGQLFDIIEQRYKENNVARSLTLQKQLRRYAPVSLDPELTGFTDADKEALNLLVQAATIMDEIFCLQVWYSNPDLRDWLKKHADASHIDKLKWAYYLINKSPWSSLDENEAFLTTADSAVKLIPEATIAVTGWKGLEYKAAFPVLKPPGANFYPPDMDKTEFELWKSSLTDEQKEDATGFFNVVKRRSEFALDASIYNRTVDDTEHLLHSAHDLYTVPHDLYTVPFAQEYSSFLRKAAELLHKAGDLSSSPSLKRFLHSRADAFLSNDYYDSDIAWMELDSKLDITIGPYETYEDALFGYKATFEAFIGVRDDKATAQLKLFGDHLQVLEQNLPLDNIYKSKDVIAAPIRVIQLLYNAGDVKGPQTVAFNLPNDERIVKDRGTSMVMLKNISEAKFKHILVPIADACLVEEQQELVDFDSFFTHTICHECCHGIGPHTIILPNGKQSTVRLELQEVHSALEEAKADIVGLWALRFLIDQDLLPKSLLESMYVSFLAGCFRSVRFGLEEAHGKGQALQFNWMYEKGAFVLHPDERFSVDFSKAEGAVESLSREILTIQAKGDKEAAKLLLQKYSELTEPLQIALQKLENVQVPVDIVPTFPIANKILKKQGH
;
A
#
# COMPACT_ATOMS: atom_id res chain seq x y z
N MET A 1 5.83 52.48 37.28
CA MET A 1 5.80 52.09 35.85
C MET A 1 4.66 51.10 35.70
N ALA A 2 3.83 51.32 34.68
CA ALA A 2 2.58 50.61 34.45
C ALA A 2 2.78 49.10 34.31
N VAL A 3 1.77 48.36 34.77
CA VAL A 3 1.51 46.96 34.40
C VAL A 3 1.42 46.92 32.88
N GLY A 4 2.29 46.15 32.23
CA GLY A 4 2.20 45.92 30.79
C GLY A 4 0.97 45.07 30.51
N ASP A 5 0.06 45.59 29.68
CA ASP A 5 -0.97 44.80 29.01
C ASP A 5 -0.32 43.62 28.32
N GLY A 6 -0.70 42.40 28.70
CA GLY A 6 -0.41 41.21 27.92
C GLY A 6 -1.17 41.35 26.60
N ALA A 7 -0.46 41.59 25.50
CA ALA A 7 -1.06 41.59 24.19
C ALA A 7 -1.67 40.20 23.93
N VAL A 8 -3.00 40.13 23.82
CA VAL A 8 -3.71 38.94 23.34
C VAL A 8 -3.23 38.70 21.92
N GLN A 9 -2.56 37.59 21.68
CA GLN A 9 -2.10 37.21 20.35
C GLN A 9 -3.35 36.92 19.49
N GLU A 10 -3.52 37.66 18.40
CA GLU A 10 -4.68 37.53 17.53
C GLU A 10 -4.60 36.22 16.74
N GLU A 11 -5.53 35.30 16.98
CA GLU A 11 -5.58 33.99 16.31
C GLU A 11 -5.83 34.15 14.80
N HIS A 12 -5.08 33.42 13.99
CA HIS A 12 -5.17 33.44 12.52
C HIS A 12 -5.60 32.07 12.01
N PHE A 13 -6.38 32.05 10.93
CA PHE A 13 -6.80 30.81 10.24
C PHE A 13 -6.35 30.81 8.79
N ASP A 14 -6.09 29.59 8.27
CA ASP A 14 -5.89 29.37 6.85
C ASP A 14 -7.22 29.56 6.10
N VAL A 15 -7.21 30.37 5.04
CA VAL A 15 -8.36 30.56 4.16
C VAL A 15 -8.41 29.43 3.15
N LEU A 16 -9.58 28.84 3.01
CA LEU A 16 -9.86 27.73 2.11
C LEU A 16 -10.71 28.16 0.91
N THR A 17 -10.68 27.34 -0.12
CA THR A 17 -11.67 27.36 -1.18
C THR A 17 -13.00 26.79 -0.65
N LYS A 18 -14.09 27.01 -1.39
CA LYS A 18 -15.39 26.37 -1.14
C LYS A 18 -15.35 24.83 -1.21
N THR A 19 -14.29 24.25 -1.78
CA THR A 19 -14.07 22.80 -1.81
C THR A 19 -13.17 22.30 -0.68
N GLY A 20 -12.77 23.19 0.25
CA GLY A 20 -11.96 22.85 1.42
C GLY A 20 -10.46 22.78 1.18
N GLN A 21 -9.97 23.25 0.02
CA GLN A 21 -8.54 23.28 -0.31
C GLN A 21 -7.88 24.56 0.21
N LYS A 22 -6.65 24.47 0.72
CA LYS A 22 -5.90 25.64 1.18
C LYS A 22 -5.63 26.62 0.03
N THR A 23 -5.83 27.92 0.27
CA THR A 23 -5.53 28.99 -0.72
C THR A 23 -4.09 29.52 -0.61
N GLY A 24 -3.41 29.20 0.50
CA GLY A 24 -2.11 29.79 0.86
C GLY A 24 -2.19 31.17 1.53
N LEU A 25 -3.41 31.68 1.77
CA LEU A 25 -3.65 32.91 2.53
C LEU A 25 -4.08 32.56 3.96
N SER A 26 -3.68 33.39 4.93
CA SER A 26 -4.20 33.36 6.29
C SER A 26 -4.75 34.72 6.70
N LYS A 27 -5.75 34.72 7.57
CA LYS A 27 -6.43 35.94 8.07
C LYS A 27 -6.70 35.83 9.58
N PRO A 28 -6.78 36.97 10.30
CA PRO A 28 -7.27 36.96 11.67
C PRO A 28 -8.68 36.36 11.78
N ARG A 29 -8.95 35.63 12.87
CA ARG A 29 -10.25 35.01 13.16
C ARG A 29 -11.43 35.96 12.95
N GLY A 30 -11.31 37.20 13.42
CA GLY A 30 -12.39 38.19 13.28
C GLY A 30 -12.68 38.56 11.83
N GLU A 31 -11.68 38.59 10.96
CA GLU A 31 -11.85 38.90 9.54
C GLU A 31 -12.45 37.74 8.76
N VAL A 32 -12.01 36.50 9.06
CA VAL A 32 -12.55 35.28 8.46
C VAL A 32 -14.07 35.21 8.64
N HIS A 33 -14.55 35.41 9.86
CA HIS A 33 -15.98 35.36 10.17
C HIS A 33 -16.78 36.56 9.66
N ARG A 34 -16.14 37.73 9.55
CA ARG A 34 -16.76 38.93 8.96
C ARG A 34 -16.96 38.77 7.46
N ASP A 35 -15.93 38.25 6.78
CA ASP A 35 -15.90 38.10 5.32
C ASP A 35 -16.60 36.82 4.85
N GLY A 36 -16.82 35.85 5.75
CA GLY A 36 -17.39 34.54 5.44
C GLY A 36 -16.40 33.63 4.71
N ASP A 37 -15.10 33.77 4.99
CA ASP A 37 -14.08 32.93 4.39
C ASP A 37 -14.20 31.48 4.90
N TYR A 38 -14.02 30.52 3.99
CA TYR A 38 -14.00 29.12 4.36
C TYR A 38 -12.76 28.83 5.19
N HIS A 39 -12.92 28.12 6.30
CA HIS A 39 -11.83 27.76 7.23
C HIS A 39 -12.12 26.39 7.86
N ARG A 40 -11.23 25.88 8.75
CA ARG A 40 -11.40 24.56 9.36
C ARG A 40 -11.47 24.60 10.89
N ALA A 41 -12.17 23.62 11.43
CA ALA A 41 -12.20 23.27 12.84
C ALA A 41 -12.16 21.75 13.02
N VAL A 42 -11.90 21.32 14.25
CA VAL A 42 -11.91 19.92 14.66
C VAL A 42 -13.04 19.67 15.64
N HIS A 43 -13.62 18.48 15.54
CA HIS A 43 -14.63 17.99 16.48
C HIS A 43 -14.19 16.63 17.01
N VAL A 44 -13.92 16.52 18.30
CA VAL A 44 -13.49 15.29 18.94
C VAL A 44 -14.64 14.71 19.76
N TRP A 45 -15.03 13.48 19.44
CA TRP A 45 -15.98 12.69 20.21
C TRP A 45 -15.26 11.63 21.03
N ILE A 46 -15.56 11.54 22.33
CA ILE A 46 -15.16 10.41 23.17
C ILE A 46 -16.34 9.44 23.30
N TRP A 47 -16.12 8.20 22.87
CA TRP A 47 -17.04 7.08 22.94
C TRP A 47 -16.54 6.02 23.91
N ALA A 48 -17.31 5.73 24.96
CA ALA A 48 -17.04 4.65 25.91
C ALA A 48 -17.75 3.37 25.46
N GLU A 49 -16.98 2.43 24.92
CA GLU A 49 -17.44 1.22 24.23
C GLU A 49 -18.31 0.32 25.11
N ASN A 50 -17.85 -0.04 26.31
CA ASN A 50 -18.53 -0.99 27.19
C ASN A 50 -19.89 -0.48 27.69
N THR A 51 -20.02 0.83 27.87
CA THR A 51 -21.25 1.46 28.37
C THR A 51 -22.13 2.01 27.26
N GLN A 52 -21.62 2.06 26.03
CA GLN A 52 -22.26 2.67 24.87
C GLN A 52 -22.67 4.14 25.09
N GLN A 53 -21.77 4.91 25.69
CA GLN A 53 -22.00 6.31 26.04
C GLN A 53 -21.05 7.25 25.28
N LEU A 54 -21.55 8.43 24.95
CA LEU A 54 -20.75 9.56 24.48
C LEU A 54 -20.47 10.51 25.65
N LEU A 55 -19.27 11.07 25.70
CA LEU A 55 -18.95 12.20 26.56
C LEU A 55 -19.46 13.48 25.90
N LEU A 56 -20.22 14.29 26.65
CA LEU A 56 -20.59 15.64 26.25
C LEU A 56 -19.94 16.65 27.18
N GLN A 57 -19.57 17.80 26.63
CA GLN A 57 -19.18 18.96 27.41
C GLN A 57 -20.33 19.95 27.52
N ARG A 58 -20.39 20.72 28.61
CA ARG A 58 -21.27 21.89 28.72
C ARG A 58 -20.43 23.13 28.47
N ARG A 59 -20.76 23.85 27.39
CA ARG A 59 -20.07 25.08 27.00
C ARG A 59 -20.14 26.11 28.12
N SER A 60 -19.05 26.86 28.33
CA SER A 60 -19.01 27.91 29.33
C SER A 60 -20.03 29.01 29.05
N ASP A 61 -20.53 29.64 30.12
CA ASP A 61 -21.53 30.71 30.02
C ASP A 61 -20.98 31.97 29.33
N CYS A 62 -19.65 32.09 29.21
CA CYS A 62 -18.98 33.21 28.54
C CYS A 62 -18.69 32.99 27.05
N LYS A 63 -19.13 31.87 26.45
CA LYS A 63 -18.91 31.62 25.02
C LYS A 63 -19.82 32.48 24.14
N ASP A 64 -19.26 32.99 23.03
CA ASP A 64 -19.99 33.81 22.06
C ASP A 64 -21.08 33.03 21.29
N SER A 65 -20.99 31.70 21.28
CA SER A 65 -21.95 30.80 20.63
C SER A 65 -22.37 29.66 21.55
N TRP A 66 -23.69 29.43 21.61
CA TRP A 66 -24.33 28.30 22.32
C TRP A 66 -23.95 28.17 23.81
N ALA A 67 -23.75 29.29 24.50
CA ALA A 67 -23.39 29.33 25.92
C ALA A 67 -24.32 28.49 26.80
N GLY A 68 -23.74 27.68 27.70
CA GLY A 68 -24.47 26.85 28.65
C GLY A 68 -25.11 25.57 28.09
N LEU A 69 -25.04 25.33 26.77
CA LEU A 69 -25.59 24.12 26.14
C LEU A 69 -24.62 22.93 26.19
N TRP A 70 -25.18 21.72 26.16
CA TRP A 70 -24.42 20.48 26.00
C TRP A 70 -24.02 20.25 24.55
N ASP A 71 -22.75 19.91 24.34
CA ASP A 71 -22.09 19.90 23.05
C ASP A 71 -21.11 18.70 22.92
N ILE A 72 -20.46 18.59 21.76
CA ILE A 72 -19.35 17.68 21.40
C ILE A 72 -18.32 17.58 22.54
N SER A 73 -17.62 16.45 22.68
CA SER A 73 -16.67 16.26 23.79
C SER A 73 -15.59 17.35 23.83
N SER A 74 -15.00 17.69 22.68
CA SER A 74 -14.09 18.83 22.53
C SER A 74 -14.12 19.37 21.10
N ALA A 75 -13.97 20.69 20.92
CA ALA A 75 -14.06 21.35 19.62
C ALA A 75 -13.27 22.66 19.54
N GLY A 76 -12.56 22.89 18.44
CA GLY A 76 -11.82 24.15 18.27
C GLY A 76 -11.37 24.40 16.83
N HIS A 77 -10.98 25.64 16.54
CA HIS A 77 -10.55 26.04 15.20
C HIS A 77 -9.11 25.59 14.95
N ILE A 78 -8.80 25.28 13.69
CA ILE A 78 -7.42 24.98 13.29
C ILE A 78 -6.71 26.31 13.01
N SER A 79 -5.70 26.61 13.82
CA SER A 79 -4.83 27.77 13.63
C SER A 79 -4.07 27.68 12.29
N ALA A 80 -3.73 28.84 11.72
CA ALA A 80 -3.01 28.92 10.46
C ALA A 80 -1.67 28.15 10.53
N GLY A 81 -1.47 27.21 9.60
CA GLY A 81 -0.29 26.34 9.57
C GLY A 81 -0.40 25.07 10.44
N ASP A 82 -1.36 24.98 11.36
CA ASP A 82 -1.57 23.76 12.15
C ASP A 82 -2.23 22.66 11.31
N SER A 83 -2.05 21.42 11.76
CA SER A 83 -2.72 20.26 11.19
C SER A 83 -3.96 19.88 12.00
N SER A 84 -4.90 19.21 11.33
CA SER A 84 -6.16 18.79 11.95
C SER A 84 -5.95 17.90 13.17
N LEU A 85 -5.09 16.88 13.06
CA LEU A 85 -4.82 15.97 14.18
C LEU A 85 -4.07 16.64 15.33
N LEU A 86 -3.15 17.57 15.01
CA LEU A 86 -2.46 18.38 16.02
C LEU A 86 -3.46 19.20 16.82
N THR A 87 -4.36 19.92 16.14
CA THR A 87 -5.42 20.70 16.77
C THR A 87 -6.34 19.80 17.59
N ALA A 88 -6.78 18.65 17.07
CA ALA A 88 -7.65 17.72 17.81
C ALA A 88 -7.03 17.25 19.15
N ARG A 89 -5.72 16.98 19.17
CA ARG A 89 -4.99 16.62 20.39
C ARG A 89 -4.88 17.80 21.36
N ARG A 90 -4.59 18.99 20.81
CA ARG A 90 -4.46 20.23 21.59
C ARG A 90 -5.77 20.62 22.26
N GLU A 91 -6.87 20.73 21.49
CA GLU A 91 -8.19 21.10 22.03
C GLU A 91 -8.64 20.13 23.12
N LEU A 92 -8.45 18.82 22.90
CA LEU A 92 -8.79 17.81 23.89
C LEU A 92 -7.98 17.96 25.19
N GLN A 93 -6.71 18.33 25.08
CA GLN A 93 -5.86 18.61 26.23
C GLN A 93 -6.24 19.92 26.92
N GLU A 94 -6.47 21.00 26.17
CA GLU A 94 -6.79 22.33 26.71
C GLU A 94 -8.16 22.33 27.39
N GLU A 95 -9.20 21.84 26.71
CA GLU A 95 -10.57 21.88 27.21
C GLU A 95 -10.84 20.88 28.34
N LEU A 96 -10.30 19.66 28.23
CA LEU A 96 -10.63 18.54 29.11
C LEU A 96 -9.46 18.02 29.96
N GLY A 97 -8.22 18.42 29.67
CA GLY A 97 -7.03 17.88 30.33
C GLY A 97 -6.71 16.43 29.96
N VAL A 98 -7.20 15.95 28.81
CA VAL A 98 -6.98 14.57 28.34
C VAL A 98 -5.89 14.54 27.28
N ILE A 99 -4.80 13.83 27.59
CA ILE A 99 -3.63 13.69 26.73
C ILE A 99 -3.63 12.30 26.12
N LEU A 100 -3.73 12.24 24.80
CA LEU A 100 -3.73 10.99 24.05
C LEU A 100 -2.76 11.05 22.86
N PRO A 101 -2.12 9.92 22.50
CA PRO A 101 -1.30 9.81 21.32
C PRO A 101 -2.14 9.85 20.05
N LYS A 102 -1.49 10.08 18.90
CA LYS A 102 -2.15 10.17 17.60
C LYS A 102 -3.01 8.96 17.23
N ASP A 103 -2.64 7.74 17.63
CA ASP A 103 -3.45 6.56 17.37
C ASP A 103 -4.68 6.43 18.27
N ALA A 104 -4.99 7.38 19.13
CA ALA A 104 -6.31 7.40 19.77
C ALA A 104 -7.39 8.02 18.88
N PHE A 105 -7.00 8.79 17.85
CA PHE A 105 -7.89 9.66 17.10
C PHE A 105 -8.20 9.07 15.72
N GLU A 106 -9.43 8.61 15.53
CA GLU A 106 -9.92 8.17 14.22
C GLU A 106 -10.66 9.31 13.52
N MET A 107 -10.14 9.80 12.40
CA MET A 107 -10.92 10.71 11.56
C MET A 107 -12.02 9.91 10.85
N ILE A 108 -13.28 10.20 11.18
CA ILE A 108 -14.43 9.44 10.69
C ILE A 108 -15.11 10.09 9.48
N PHE A 109 -15.16 11.43 9.41
CA PHE A 109 -15.64 12.17 8.24
C PHE A 109 -15.29 13.67 8.35
N VAL A 110 -15.39 14.37 7.22
CA VAL A 110 -15.29 15.84 7.13
C VAL A 110 -16.58 16.38 6.55
N PHE A 111 -17.11 17.47 7.10
CA PHE A 111 -18.28 18.13 6.52
C PHE A 111 -18.22 19.65 6.61
N LEU A 112 -18.86 20.33 5.66
CA LEU A 112 -19.02 21.79 5.67
C LEU A 112 -20.27 22.18 6.47
N GLN A 113 -20.09 23.07 7.44
CA GLN A 113 -21.16 23.74 8.16
C GLN A 113 -21.18 25.22 7.75
N GLU A 114 -22.27 25.65 7.13
CA GLU A 114 -22.51 27.06 6.81
C GLU A 114 -23.61 27.59 7.74
N CYS A 115 -23.26 28.53 8.64
CA CYS A 115 -24.22 29.15 9.53
C CYS A 115 -23.97 30.66 9.67
N VAL A 116 -25.04 31.41 9.94
CA VAL A 116 -24.97 32.85 10.19
C VAL A 116 -25.62 33.12 11.52
N ILE A 117 -24.85 33.63 12.48
CA ILE A 117 -25.31 33.93 13.84
C ILE A 117 -25.08 35.42 14.15
N ASN A 118 -25.50 35.86 15.35
CA ASN A 118 -25.37 37.24 15.82
C ASN A 118 -25.95 38.27 14.84
N ASP A 119 -27.21 38.06 14.42
CA ASP A 119 -27.96 38.95 13.53
C ASP A 119 -27.25 39.29 12.20
N GLY A 120 -26.45 38.35 11.66
CA GLY A 120 -25.77 38.52 10.37
C GLY A 120 -24.33 39.02 10.45
N THR A 121 -23.80 39.21 11.66
CA THR A 121 -22.43 39.75 11.86
C THR A 121 -21.35 38.67 11.97
N PHE A 122 -21.75 37.41 12.11
CA PHE A 122 -20.85 36.26 12.21
C PHE A 122 -21.24 35.20 11.18
N ILE A 123 -20.45 35.08 10.11
CA ILE A 123 -20.65 34.11 9.03
C ILE A 123 -19.65 32.98 9.22
N ASN A 124 -20.13 31.82 9.65
CA ASN A 124 -19.32 30.63 9.87
C ASN A 124 -19.42 29.68 8.66
N ASN A 125 -18.36 29.58 7.88
CA ASN A 125 -18.25 28.66 6.74
C ASN A 125 -17.14 27.65 7.04
N GLU A 126 -17.45 26.69 7.89
CA GLU A 126 -16.45 25.89 8.59
C GLU A 126 -16.45 24.43 8.10
N PHE A 127 -15.30 23.95 7.64
CA PHE A 127 -15.06 22.54 7.42
C PHE A 127 -14.67 21.88 8.74
N ASN A 128 -15.48 20.93 9.17
CA ASN A 128 -15.36 20.25 10.44
C ASN A 128 -14.76 18.86 10.23
N ASP A 129 -13.53 18.68 10.71
CA ASP A 129 -12.83 17.40 10.73
C ASP A 129 -13.24 16.65 12.00
N VAL A 130 -14.02 15.57 11.83
CA VAL A 130 -14.62 14.84 12.95
C VAL A 130 -13.76 13.64 13.32
N TYR A 131 -13.29 13.64 14.56
CA TYR A 131 -12.52 12.58 15.17
C TYR A 131 -13.34 11.81 16.21
N LEU A 132 -13.12 10.50 16.28
CA LEU A 132 -13.65 9.61 17.30
C LEU A 132 -12.50 8.99 18.10
N VAL A 133 -12.52 9.22 19.41
CA VAL A 133 -11.69 8.54 20.40
C VAL A 133 -12.53 7.46 21.05
N THR A 134 -12.09 6.21 20.95
CA THR A 134 -12.79 5.06 21.55
C THR A 134 -12.08 4.63 22.83
N THR A 135 -12.72 4.85 23.97
CA THR A 135 -12.30 4.35 25.29
C THR A 135 -13.05 3.07 25.62
N LEU A 136 -12.44 2.17 26.40
CA LEU A 136 -13.17 0.97 26.85
C LEU A 136 -14.30 1.34 27.81
N ASP A 137 -13.98 2.15 28.80
CA ASP A 137 -14.89 2.58 29.85
C ASP A 137 -14.94 4.12 29.95
N PRO A 138 -15.98 4.69 30.60
CA PRO A 138 -16.02 6.12 30.91
C PRO A 138 -14.81 6.57 31.73
N ILE A 139 -14.24 7.72 31.36
CA ILE A 139 -13.24 8.42 32.17
C ILE A 139 -13.93 8.91 33.45
N PRO A 140 -13.38 8.67 34.66
CA PRO A 140 -13.94 9.22 35.89
C PRO A 140 -14.06 10.74 35.81
N LEU A 141 -15.18 11.31 36.27
CA LEU A 141 -15.45 12.74 36.09
C LEU A 141 -14.43 13.63 36.82
N GLU A 142 -13.91 13.14 37.94
CA GLU A 142 -12.83 13.78 38.70
C GLU A 142 -11.45 13.69 38.02
N ALA A 143 -11.30 12.94 36.93
CA ALA A 143 -10.04 12.82 36.18
C ALA A 143 -9.85 13.97 35.17
N PHE A 144 -10.91 14.73 34.85
CA PHE A 144 -10.83 15.84 33.90
C PHE A 144 -10.26 17.11 34.55
N THR A 145 -9.48 17.87 33.79
CA THR A 145 -9.08 19.24 34.13
C THR A 145 -9.75 20.19 33.16
N LEU A 146 -10.87 20.78 33.58
CA LEU A 146 -11.69 21.62 32.71
C LEU A 146 -11.13 23.04 32.62
N GLN A 147 -10.99 23.55 31.40
CA GLN A 147 -10.68 24.96 31.17
C GLN A 147 -11.94 25.81 31.37
N GLU A 148 -12.01 26.57 32.46
CA GLU A 148 -13.23 27.30 32.86
C GLU A 148 -13.75 28.30 31.81
N SER A 149 -12.87 28.86 30.97
CA SER A 149 -13.26 29.76 29.88
C SER A 149 -13.99 29.05 28.74
N GLU A 150 -13.84 27.73 28.63
CA GLU A 150 -14.35 26.90 27.54
C GLU A 150 -15.45 25.95 28.02
N VAL A 151 -15.21 25.27 29.15
CA VAL A 151 -15.99 24.14 29.64
C VAL A 151 -16.43 24.33 31.07
N SER A 152 -17.73 24.21 31.32
CA SER A 152 -18.32 24.31 32.66
C SER A 152 -18.59 22.95 33.33
N ALA A 153 -18.80 21.89 32.55
CA ALA A 153 -19.08 20.55 33.06
C ALA A 153 -18.91 19.50 31.96
N VAL A 154 -18.80 18.24 32.35
CA VAL A 154 -18.85 17.09 31.42
C VAL A 154 -19.84 16.04 31.93
N LYS A 155 -20.43 15.25 31.03
CA LYS A 155 -21.27 14.10 31.39
C LYS A 155 -21.22 13.01 30.32
N TYR A 156 -21.45 11.77 30.74
CA TYR A 156 -21.73 10.68 29.82
C TYR A 156 -23.24 10.50 29.60
N ILE A 157 -23.62 10.23 28.36
CA ILE A 157 -25.01 9.94 27.96
C ILE A 157 -25.02 8.79 26.96
N SER A 158 -26.05 7.93 26.99
CA SER A 158 -26.20 6.90 25.96
C SER A 158 -26.34 7.55 24.59
N TYR A 159 -25.65 7.05 23.57
CA TYR A 159 -25.76 7.62 22.21
C TYR A 159 -27.21 7.59 21.67
N LYS A 160 -28.01 6.59 22.06
CA LYS A 160 -29.42 6.48 21.68
C LYS A 160 -30.27 7.57 22.32
N GLU A 161 -30.00 7.85 23.59
CA GLU A 161 -30.68 8.92 24.32
C GLU A 161 -30.30 10.28 23.73
N TYR A 162 -29.01 10.52 23.48
CA TYR A 162 -28.54 11.74 22.84
C TYR A 162 -29.14 11.94 21.45
N LYS A 163 -29.10 10.91 20.58
CA LYS A 163 -29.77 10.92 19.26
C LYS A 163 -31.26 11.25 19.38
N SER A 164 -31.95 10.70 20.40
CA SER A 164 -33.36 11.02 20.63
C SER A 164 -33.61 12.46 21.10
N LEU A 165 -32.69 13.04 21.88
CA LEU A 165 -32.82 14.42 22.37
C LEU A 165 -32.58 15.42 21.25
N LEU A 166 -31.55 15.19 20.42
CA LEU A 166 -31.31 15.98 19.21
C LEU A 166 -32.50 15.90 18.24
N ALA A 167 -33.06 14.71 18.01
CA ALA A 167 -34.25 14.53 17.16
C ALA A 167 -35.51 15.25 17.69
N LYS A 168 -35.55 15.58 18.99
CA LYS A 168 -36.62 16.35 19.63
C LYS A 168 -36.31 17.85 19.74
N GLU A 169 -35.15 18.28 19.24
CA GLU A 169 -34.66 19.66 19.36
C GLU A 169 -34.64 20.13 20.82
N ASP A 170 -34.16 19.28 21.74
CA ASP A 170 -34.10 19.65 23.16
C ASP A 170 -33.21 20.90 23.36
N PRO A 171 -33.74 21.98 23.96
CA PRO A 171 -33.06 23.26 24.03
C PRO A 171 -31.83 23.26 24.95
N ALA A 172 -31.58 22.20 25.72
CA ALA A 172 -30.38 22.07 26.53
C ALA A 172 -29.13 21.64 25.72
N TYR A 173 -29.28 21.35 24.42
CA TYR A 173 -28.24 20.80 23.56
C TYR A 173 -28.02 21.66 22.31
N VAL A 174 -26.79 21.68 21.79
CA VAL A 174 -26.50 22.30 20.49
C VAL A 174 -27.30 21.57 19.39
N PRO A 175 -28.02 22.29 18.51
CA PRO A 175 -29.01 21.69 17.62
C PRO A 175 -28.35 21.05 16.38
N TYR A 176 -27.77 19.86 16.55
CA TYR A 176 -27.27 19.05 15.44
C TYR A 176 -28.37 18.24 14.76
N ASP A 177 -28.38 18.25 13.43
CA ASP A 177 -29.31 17.45 12.63
C ASP A 177 -28.91 15.96 12.62
N VAL A 178 -29.75 15.12 13.22
CA VAL A 178 -29.58 13.66 13.28
C VAL A 178 -29.75 12.96 11.94
N ASN A 179 -30.38 13.61 10.97
CA ASN A 179 -30.49 13.13 9.58
C ASN A 179 -29.48 13.82 8.65
N GLY A 180 -28.73 14.79 9.18
CA GLY A 180 -27.67 15.51 8.48
C GLY A 180 -26.32 14.84 8.67
N GLN A 181 -25.26 15.64 8.63
CA GLN A 181 -23.87 15.16 8.66
C GLN A 181 -23.54 14.39 9.95
N TYR A 182 -24.08 14.79 11.10
CA TYR A 182 -23.90 14.09 12.37
C TYR A 182 -24.70 12.78 12.50
N GLY A 183 -25.66 12.53 11.62
CA GLY A 183 -26.26 11.19 11.47
C GLY A 183 -25.21 10.12 11.22
N GLN A 184 -24.15 10.46 10.47
CA GLN A 184 -23.06 9.55 10.14
C GLN A 184 -22.33 9.02 11.38
N LEU A 185 -22.10 9.84 12.41
CA LEU A 185 -21.48 9.40 13.66
C LEU A 185 -22.28 8.25 14.30
N PHE A 186 -23.59 8.42 14.40
CA PHE A 186 -24.47 7.41 14.98
C PHE A 186 -24.54 6.14 14.14
N ASP A 187 -24.55 6.29 12.81
CA ASP A 187 -24.58 5.15 11.89
C ASP A 187 -23.26 4.37 11.94
N ILE A 188 -22.12 5.07 12.06
CA ILE A 188 -20.80 4.46 12.25
C ILE A 188 -20.74 3.66 13.55
N ILE A 189 -21.18 4.26 14.68
CA ILE A 189 -21.24 3.57 15.97
C ILE A 189 -22.17 2.36 15.89
N GLU A 190 -23.37 2.52 15.32
CA GLU A 190 -24.33 1.43 15.20
C GLU A 190 -23.79 0.30 14.33
N GLN A 191 -23.21 0.58 13.16
CA GLN A 191 -22.66 -0.44 12.27
C GLN A 191 -21.51 -1.23 12.91
N ARG A 192 -20.61 -0.55 13.65
CA ARG A 192 -19.45 -1.19 14.30
C ARG A 192 -19.86 -2.13 15.43
N TYR A 193 -20.78 -1.68 16.27
CA TYR A 193 -21.11 -2.38 17.52
C TYR A 193 -22.42 -3.18 17.45
N LYS A 194 -23.12 -3.18 16.32
CA LYS A 194 -24.20 -4.12 16.02
C LYS A 194 -23.61 -5.47 15.68
N GLU A 195 -23.49 -6.33 16.68
CA GLU A 195 -22.93 -7.67 16.52
C GLU A 195 -23.71 -8.50 15.49
N ASN A 196 -23.12 -8.65 14.30
CA ASN A 196 -23.49 -9.68 13.33
C ASN A 196 -22.25 -10.50 12.95
N ASN A 197 -21.68 -11.17 13.95
CA ASN A 197 -20.48 -11.98 13.79
C ASN A 197 -20.66 -13.10 12.76
N VAL A 198 -21.89 -13.57 12.53
CA VAL A 198 -22.22 -14.56 11.50
C VAL A 198 -22.00 -13.97 10.10
N ALA A 199 -22.59 -12.82 9.78
CA ALA A 199 -22.41 -12.18 8.48
C ALA A 199 -20.95 -11.79 8.24
N ARG A 200 -20.29 -11.19 9.24
CA ARG A 200 -18.86 -10.84 9.16
C ARG A 200 -17.97 -12.07 8.91
N SER A 201 -18.24 -13.18 9.59
CA SER A 201 -17.51 -14.43 9.38
C SER A 201 -17.71 -14.98 7.97
N LEU A 202 -18.93 -14.93 7.43
CA LEU A 202 -19.22 -15.38 6.07
C LEU A 202 -18.49 -14.53 5.02
N THR A 203 -18.44 -13.21 5.21
CA THR A 203 -17.68 -12.31 4.34
C THR A 203 -16.19 -12.64 4.36
N LEU A 204 -15.56 -12.74 5.53
CA LEU A 204 -14.14 -13.10 5.65
C LEU A 204 -13.84 -14.49 5.07
N GLN A 205 -14.74 -15.46 5.23
CA GLN A 205 -14.59 -16.77 4.59
C GLN A 205 -14.65 -16.68 3.06
N LYS A 206 -15.56 -15.89 2.49
CA LYS A 206 -15.62 -15.66 1.04
C LYS A 206 -14.31 -15.03 0.55
N GLN A 207 -13.80 -14.04 1.27
CA GLN A 207 -12.54 -13.36 0.94
C GLN A 207 -11.34 -14.32 1.02
N LEU A 208 -11.24 -15.13 2.08
CA LEU A 208 -10.17 -16.12 2.27
C LEU A 208 -10.18 -17.22 1.20
N ARG A 209 -11.36 -17.67 0.75
CA ARG A 209 -11.47 -18.71 -0.31
C ARG A 209 -10.89 -18.27 -1.65
N ARG A 210 -10.65 -16.97 -1.85
CA ARG A 210 -9.93 -16.47 -3.02
C ARG A 210 -8.44 -16.83 -2.99
N TYR A 211 -7.91 -17.34 -1.87
CA TYR A 211 -6.52 -17.76 -1.74
C TYR A 211 -6.42 -19.27 -1.51
N ALA A 212 -5.80 -19.99 -2.43
CA ALA A 212 -5.52 -21.41 -2.28
C ALA A 212 -4.33 -21.63 -1.34
N PRO A 213 -4.46 -22.37 -0.22
CA PRO A 213 -3.33 -22.67 0.63
C PRO A 213 -2.36 -23.64 -0.08
N VAL A 214 -1.08 -23.27 -0.13
CA VAL A 214 -0.03 -24.05 -0.78
C VAL A 214 1.17 -24.23 0.15
N SER A 215 1.80 -25.39 0.13
CA SER A 215 3.05 -25.65 0.85
C SER A 215 4.22 -25.60 -0.11
N LEU A 216 5.20 -24.73 0.14
CA LEU A 216 6.41 -24.59 -0.66
C LEU A 216 7.59 -25.19 0.11
N ASP A 217 8.05 -26.37 -0.33
CA ASP A 217 9.11 -27.15 0.31
C ASP A 217 10.18 -27.51 -0.73
N PRO A 218 11.00 -26.53 -1.18
CA PRO A 218 11.99 -26.78 -2.21
C PRO A 218 13.10 -27.70 -1.72
N GLU A 219 13.61 -28.56 -2.61
CA GLU A 219 14.73 -29.43 -2.29
C GLU A 219 16.02 -28.62 -2.06
N LEU A 220 16.71 -28.89 -0.95
CA LEU A 220 18.01 -28.28 -0.64
C LEU A 220 19.19 -29.09 -1.21
N THR A 221 18.97 -29.79 -2.32
CA THR A 221 19.97 -30.66 -2.93
C THR A 221 21.19 -29.83 -3.36
N GLY A 222 22.37 -30.21 -2.87
CA GLY A 222 23.62 -29.49 -3.14
C GLY A 222 23.99 -28.41 -2.12
N PHE A 223 23.15 -28.16 -1.09
CA PHE A 223 23.52 -27.27 0.01
C PHE A 223 24.53 -27.95 0.94
N THR A 224 25.64 -27.27 1.20
CA THR A 224 26.59 -27.63 2.25
C THR A 224 25.99 -27.36 3.64
N ASP A 225 26.61 -27.87 4.70
CA ASP A 225 26.15 -27.54 6.06
C ASP A 225 26.34 -26.06 6.38
N ALA A 226 27.38 -25.43 5.82
CA ALA A 226 27.58 -23.98 5.90
C ALA A 226 26.45 -23.19 5.21
N ASP A 227 25.96 -23.65 4.05
CA ASP A 227 24.82 -23.00 3.37
C ASP A 227 23.53 -23.12 4.19
N LYS A 228 23.31 -24.26 4.87
CA LYS A 228 22.16 -24.45 5.77
C LYS A 228 22.25 -23.55 7.01
N GLU A 229 23.44 -23.37 7.57
CA GLU A 229 23.65 -22.45 8.69
C GLU A 229 23.46 -21.00 8.27
N ALA A 230 23.99 -20.59 7.11
CA ALA A 230 23.73 -19.29 6.51
C ALA A 230 22.22 -19.08 6.29
N LEU A 231 21.52 -20.06 5.69
CA LEU A 231 20.07 -20.03 5.49
C LEU A 231 19.30 -19.76 6.79
N ASN A 232 19.70 -20.37 7.92
CA ASN A 232 19.05 -20.13 9.20
C ASN A 232 19.13 -18.66 9.63
N LEU A 233 20.27 -18.00 9.38
CA LEU A 233 20.49 -16.60 9.69
C LEU A 233 19.74 -15.69 8.71
N LEU A 234 19.69 -16.05 7.42
CA LEU A 234 18.97 -15.29 6.41
C LEU A 234 17.46 -15.31 6.64
N VAL A 235 16.88 -16.46 7.03
CA VAL A 235 15.46 -16.52 7.42
C VAL A 235 15.18 -15.61 8.61
N GLN A 236 16.07 -15.56 9.62
CA GLN A 236 15.92 -14.61 10.73
C GLN A 236 16.03 -13.15 10.27
N ALA A 237 16.97 -12.82 9.37
CA ALA A 237 17.10 -11.48 8.82
C ALA A 237 15.84 -11.08 8.03
N ALA A 238 15.28 -11.99 7.24
CA ALA A 238 14.05 -11.76 6.50
C ALA A 238 12.85 -11.48 7.42
N THR A 239 12.72 -12.15 8.57
CA THR A 239 11.63 -11.83 9.52
C THR A 239 11.67 -10.39 10.05
N ILE A 240 12.85 -9.75 10.03
CA ILE A 240 12.96 -8.34 10.41
C ILE A 240 12.32 -7.43 9.34
N MET A 241 12.31 -7.86 8.07
CA MET A 241 11.63 -7.11 7.01
C MET A 241 10.12 -7.08 7.23
N ASP A 242 9.52 -8.15 7.78
CA ASP A 242 8.11 -8.13 8.20
C ASP A 242 7.83 -7.07 9.27
N GLU A 243 8.75 -6.86 10.21
CA GLU A 243 8.62 -5.85 11.27
C GLU A 243 8.68 -4.44 10.69
N ILE A 244 9.66 -4.17 9.82
CA ILE A 244 9.82 -2.86 9.19
C ILE A 244 8.66 -2.57 8.24
N PHE A 245 8.28 -3.52 7.39
CA PHE A 245 7.17 -3.34 6.45
C PHE A 245 5.85 -3.10 7.18
N CYS A 246 5.60 -3.82 8.30
CA CYS A 246 4.42 -3.59 9.13
C CYS A 246 4.32 -2.12 9.56
N LEU A 247 5.44 -1.52 9.99
CA LEU A 247 5.55 -0.10 10.33
C LEU A 247 5.42 0.83 9.12
N GLN A 248 5.98 0.47 7.96
CA GLN A 248 5.90 1.27 6.74
C GLN A 248 4.47 1.40 6.23
N VAL A 249 3.68 0.33 6.30
CA VAL A 249 2.27 0.32 5.88
C VAL A 249 1.45 1.30 6.73
N TRP A 250 1.55 1.18 8.06
CA TRP A 250 0.81 2.03 8.98
C TRP A 250 1.40 1.97 10.39
N TYR A 251 1.48 3.13 11.05
CA TYR A 251 2.28 3.28 12.27
C TYR A 251 1.82 2.45 13.48
N SER A 252 0.52 2.16 13.63
CA SER A 252 0.01 1.28 14.71
C SER A 252 -0.36 -0.13 14.22
N ASN A 253 0.06 -0.49 13.00
CA ASN A 253 -0.11 -1.84 12.47
C ASN A 253 0.61 -2.91 13.31
N PRO A 254 1.79 -2.67 13.91
CA PRO A 254 2.41 -3.64 14.82
C PRO A 254 1.53 -3.97 16.02
N ASP A 255 0.89 -2.97 16.63
CA ASP A 255 -0.01 -3.19 17.76
C ASP A 255 -1.24 -4.01 17.34
N LEU A 256 -1.82 -3.69 16.17
CA LEU A 256 -2.92 -4.46 15.60
C LEU A 256 -2.52 -5.91 15.33
N ARG A 257 -1.37 -6.13 14.68
CA ARG A 257 -0.83 -7.48 14.41
C ARG A 257 -0.72 -8.29 15.69
N ASP A 258 -0.06 -7.74 16.70
CA ASP A 258 0.24 -8.44 17.94
C ASP A 258 -1.05 -8.72 18.72
N TRP A 259 -1.99 -7.78 18.69
CA TRP A 259 -3.34 -7.97 19.22
C TRP A 259 -4.09 -9.11 18.53
N LEU A 260 -4.18 -9.10 17.20
CA LEU A 260 -4.87 -10.14 16.42
C LEU A 260 -4.21 -11.50 16.62
N LYS A 261 -2.87 -11.56 16.62
CA LYS A 261 -2.12 -12.80 16.88
C LYS A 261 -2.43 -13.38 18.26
N LYS A 262 -2.44 -12.53 19.30
CA LYS A 262 -2.72 -12.94 20.68
C LYS A 262 -4.17 -13.45 20.85
N HIS A 263 -5.12 -12.86 20.12
CA HIS A 263 -6.54 -13.20 20.22
C HIS A 263 -7.02 -14.14 19.11
N ALA A 264 -6.14 -14.62 18.24
CA ALA A 264 -6.50 -15.43 17.08
C ALA A 264 -7.34 -16.66 17.47
N ASP A 265 -7.10 -17.27 18.63
CA ASP A 265 -7.83 -18.45 19.10
C ASP A 265 -9.05 -18.15 19.98
N ALA A 266 -9.40 -16.88 20.22
CA ALA A 266 -10.49 -16.49 21.12
C ALA A 266 -11.89 -16.86 20.58
N SER A 267 -12.09 -16.77 19.26
CA SER A 267 -13.35 -17.13 18.61
C SER A 267 -13.13 -17.53 17.14
N HIS A 268 -14.18 -18.06 16.48
CA HIS A 268 -14.11 -18.37 15.05
C HIS A 268 -13.87 -17.13 14.18
N ILE A 269 -14.50 -16.00 14.51
CA ILE A 269 -14.29 -14.76 13.75
C ILE A 269 -12.86 -14.23 13.95
N ASP A 270 -12.28 -14.34 15.15
CA ASP A 270 -10.92 -13.87 15.40
C ASP A 270 -9.87 -14.72 14.65
N LYS A 271 -10.11 -16.02 14.47
CA LYS A 271 -9.30 -16.87 13.58
C LYS A 271 -9.32 -16.36 12.14
N LEU A 272 -10.49 -15.98 11.65
CA LEU A 272 -10.65 -15.47 10.29
C LEU A 272 -10.00 -14.09 10.12
N LYS A 273 -10.16 -13.18 11.09
CA LYS A 273 -9.50 -11.87 11.10
C LYS A 273 -7.98 -12.04 11.04
N TRP A 274 -7.42 -12.90 11.88
CA TRP A 274 -5.99 -13.18 11.89
C TRP A 274 -5.50 -13.80 10.58
N ALA A 275 -6.21 -14.80 10.05
CA ALA A 275 -5.85 -15.44 8.79
C ALA A 275 -5.85 -14.45 7.62
N TYR A 276 -6.84 -13.56 7.55
CA TYR A 276 -6.92 -12.59 6.47
C TYR A 276 -5.92 -11.43 6.66
N TYR A 277 -5.66 -11.03 7.90
CA TYR A 277 -4.58 -10.11 8.23
C TYR A 277 -3.21 -10.65 7.78
N LEU A 278 -2.91 -11.93 8.01
CA LEU A 278 -1.63 -12.53 7.59
C LEU A 278 -1.38 -12.44 6.09
N ILE A 279 -2.44 -12.57 5.28
CA ILE A 279 -2.37 -12.44 3.82
C ILE A 279 -2.14 -10.97 3.45
N ASN A 280 -2.93 -10.05 4.00
CA ASN A 280 -2.90 -8.64 3.59
C ASN A 280 -1.83 -7.78 4.29
N LYS A 281 -1.19 -8.33 5.34
CA LYS A 281 -0.23 -7.66 6.24
C LYS A 281 -0.74 -6.33 6.84
N SER A 282 -2.06 -6.13 6.81
CA SER A 282 -2.73 -4.87 7.14
C SER A 282 -4.25 -5.12 7.30
N PRO A 283 -5.03 -4.15 7.84
CA PRO A 283 -6.50 -4.26 7.92
C PRO A 283 -7.23 -3.98 6.59
N TRP A 284 -6.52 -3.76 5.49
CA TRP A 284 -7.08 -3.44 4.18
C TRP A 284 -6.90 -4.60 3.19
N SER A 285 -7.92 -4.87 2.39
CA SER A 285 -7.95 -5.98 1.46
C SER A 285 -7.23 -5.65 0.14
N SER A 286 -6.16 -6.37 -0.19
CA SER A 286 -5.40 -6.18 -1.43
C SER A 286 -6.18 -6.55 -2.69
N LEU A 287 -7.22 -7.39 -2.57
CA LEU A 287 -8.10 -7.76 -3.69
C LEU A 287 -9.40 -6.96 -3.77
N ASP A 288 -9.69 -6.12 -2.77
CA ASP A 288 -10.89 -5.27 -2.74
C ASP A 288 -10.48 -3.79 -2.64
N GLU A 289 -9.56 -3.34 -3.49
CA GLU A 289 -9.17 -1.92 -3.62
C GLU A 289 -8.73 -1.24 -2.29
N ASN A 290 -8.09 -1.99 -1.40
CA ASN A 290 -7.73 -1.54 -0.05
C ASN A 290 -8.94 -1.15 0.83
N GLU A 291 -10.13 -1.72 0.60
CA GLU A 291 -11.24 -1.62 1.56
C GLU A 291 -10.85 -2.25 2.90
N ALA A 292 -11.14 -1.55 4.01
CA ALA A 292 -10.90 -2.05 5.35
C ALA A 292 -11.88 -3.18 5.68
N PHE A 293 -11.36 -4.34 6.10
CA PHE A 293 -12.17 -5.48 6.57
C PHE A 293 -12.27 -5.55 8.11
N LEU A 294 -11.56 -4.65 8.80
CA LEU A 294 -11.63 -4.44 10.25
C LEU A 294 -12.10 -3.01 10.53
N THR A 295 -12.54 -2.76 11.78
CA THR A 295 -12.79 -1.40 12.29
C THR A 295 -12.05 -1.17 13.60
N THR A 296 -12.01 0.06 14.11
CA THR A 296 -11.41 0.37 15.44
C THR A 296 -11.93 -0.51 16.58
N ALA A 297 -13.16 -1.02 16.49
CA ALA A 297 -13.70 -1.99 17.45
C ALA A 297 -12.88 -3.30 17.53
N ASP A 298 -12.28 -3.72 16.41
CA ASP A 298 -11.43 -4.91 16.31
C ASP A 298 -9.97 -4.63 16.74
N SER A 299 -9.62 -3.37 17.00
CA SER A 299 -8.24 -2.93 17.22
C SER A 299 -7.69 -3.26 18.61
N ALA A 300 -6.38 -3.03 18.74
CA ALA A 300 -5.63 -3.20 19.97
C ALA A 300 -6.10 -2.25 21.08
N VAL A 301 -6.15 -2.76 22.31
CA VAL A 301 -6.38 -1.97 23.52
C VAL A 301 -5.03 -1.53 24.09
N LYS A 302 -4.90 -0.25 24.40
CA LYS A 302 -3.73 0.37 25.02
C LYS A 302 -4.12 1.07 26.32
N LEU A 303 -3.27 0.99 27.34
CA LEU A 303 -3.44 1.65 28.63
C LEU A 303 -2.45 2.82 28.74
N ILE A 304 -2.94 4.00 29.10
CA ILE A 304 -2.13 5.18 29.40
C ILE A 304 -2.46 5.65 30.82
N PRO A 305 -1.58 5.36 31.81
CA PRO A 305 -1.80 5.75 33.20
C PRO A 305 -1.87 7.27 33.40
N GLU A 306 -1.06 8.02 32.67
CA GLU A 306 -0.89 9.47 32.81
C GLU A 306 -1.70 10.30 31.79
N ALA A 307 -2.74 9.72 31.17
CA ALA A 307 -3.56 10.42 30.18
C ALA A 307 -4.37 11.59 30.77
N THR A 308 -4.63 11.57 32.08
CA THR A 308 -5.45 12.54 32.80
C THR A 308 -4.91 12.72 34.23
N ILE A 309 -5.58 13.49 35.09
CA ILE A 309 -5.20 13.51 36.51
C ILE A 309 -5.45 12.15 37.16
N ALA A 310 -4.56 11.75 38.06
CA ALA A 310 -4.62 10.44 38.71
C ALA A 310 -5.83 10.34 39.66
N VAL A 311 -6.64 9.29 39.48
CA VAL A 311 -7.79 8.98 40.34
C VAL A 311 -7.50 7.75 41.18
N THR A 312 -7.78 7.83 42.48
CA THR A 312 -7.47 6.73 43.41
C THR A 312 -8.23 5.46 43.02
N GLY A 313 -7.49 4.38 42.75
CA GLY A 313 -8.06 3.07 42.38
C GLY A 313 -8.34 2.88 40.89
N TRP A 314 -8.12 3.90 40.06
CA TRP A 314 -8.20 3.80 38.60
C TRP A 314 -6.79 3.70 38.00
N LYS A 315 -6.59 2.80 37.05
CA LYS A 315 -5.25 2.48 36.51
C LYS A 315 -4.79 3.42 35.40
N GLY A 316 -5.67 4.28 34.91
CA GLY A 316 -5.47 5.07 33.71
C GLY A 316 -6.50 4.79 32.63
N LEU A 317 -6.32 5.47 31.51
CA LEU A 317 -7.24 5.41 30.38
C LEU A 317 -6.90 4.24 29.46
N GLU A 318 -7.86 3.34 29.27
CA GLU A 318 -7.81 2.30 28.25
C GLU A 318 -8.54 2.77 26.99
N TYR A 319 -7.86 2.76 25.85
CA TYR A 319 -8.39 3.17 24.56
C TYR A 319 -8.09 2.15 23.46
N LYS A 320 -8.87 2.19 22.38
CA LYS A 320 -8.64 1.43 21.15
C LYS A 320 -7.74 2.24 20.23
N ALA A 321 -6.66 1.62 19.76
CA ALA A 321 -5.84 2.22 18.71
C ALA A 321 -6.68 2.40 17.44
N ALA A 322 -7.05 3.64 17.14
CA ALA A 322 -7.74 4.06 15.93
C ALA A 322 -6.92 3.69 14.70
N PHE A 323 -7.60 3.18 13.67
CA PHE A 323 -7.02 3.10 12.33
C PHE A 323 -8.00 3.68 11.32
N PRO A 324 -7.49 4.31 10.26
CA PRO A 324 -8.34 4.97 9.31
C PRO A 324 -9.06 3.92 8.45
N VAL A 325 -10.35 4.16 8.21
CA VAL A 325 -11.15 3.30 7.31
C VAL A 325 -10.54 3.29 5.92
N LEU A 326 -10.12 4.46 5.43
CA LEU A 326 -9.34 4.59 4.20
C LEU A 326 -7.86 4.42 4.51
N LYS A 327 -7.20 3.55 3.75
CA LYS A 327 -5.75 3.39 3.83
C LYS A 327 -5.05 4.73 3.54
N PRO A 328 -4.11 5.20 4.38
CA PRO A 328 -3.39 6.44 4.14
C PRO A 328 -2.60 6.33 2.82
N PRO A 329 -2.76 7.28 1.87
CA PRO A 329 -2.09 7.19 0.58
C PRO A 329 -0.57 7.31 0.69
N GLY A 330 -0.05 8.05 1.68
CA GLY A 330 1.38 8.12 1.97
C GLY A 330 1.90 7.02 2.91
N ALA A 331 1.07 6.03 3.23
CA ALA A 331 1.33 5.02 4.26
C ALA A 331 1.89 5.66 5.54
N ASN A 332 2.98 5.15 6.10
CA ASN A 332 3.71 5.77 7.22
C ASN A 332 5.03 6.45 6.79
N PHE A 333 5.17 6.78 5.50
CA PHE A 333 6.36 7.47 5.00
C PHE A 333 6.30 8.99 5.17
N TYR A 334 5.10 9.52 5.33
CA TYR A 334 4.80 10.94 5.46
C TYR A 334 3.92 11.18 6.68
N PRO A 335 3.83 12.42 7.19
CA PRO A 335 2.84 12.75 8.20
C PRO A 335 1.42 12.46 7.65
N PRO A 336 0.52 11.84 8.43
CA PRO A 336 -0.76 11.33 7.94
C PRO A 336 -1.72 12.42 7.45
N ASP A 337 -1.51 13.66 7.88
CA ASP A 337 -2.28 14.85 7.53
C ASP A 337 -1.59 15.74 6.49
N MET A 338 -0.41 15.35 5.99
CA MET A 338 0.32 16.10 4.98
C MET A 338 -0.36 15.99 3.63
N ASP A 339 -0.67 17.13 3.02
CA ASP A 339 -1.17 17.18 1.64
C ASP A 339 -0.04 17.45 0.62
N LYS A 340 -0.36 17.28 -0.67
CA LYS A 340 0.62 17.50 -1.75
C LYS A 340 1.08 18.95 -1.82
N THR A 341 0.22 19.92 -1.53
CA THR A 341 0.55 21.34 -1.60
C THR A 341 1.59 21.70 -0.55
N GLU A 342 1.41 21.23 0.68
CA GLU A 342 2.37 21.42 1.76
C GLU A 342 3.73 20.84 1.41
N PHE A 343 3.77 19.60 0.92
CA PHE A 343 5.01 18.96 0.50
C PHE A 343 5.71 19.75 -0.62
N GLU A 344 4.98 20.21 -1.64
CA GLU A 344 5.57 20.98 -2.74
C GLU A 344 6.10 22.35 -2.28
N LEU A 345 5.38 23.04 -1.40
CA LEU A 345 5.85 24.31 -0.81
C LEU A 345 7.14 24.11 -0.01
N TRP A 346 7.16 23.10 0.87
CA TRP A 346 8.37 22.74 1.62
C TRP A 346 9.52 22.37 0.68
N LYS A 347 9.29 21.46 -0.28
CA LYS A 347 10.30 21.02 -1.26
C LYS A 347 10.86 22.18 -2.08
N SER A 348 10.03 23.18 -2.42
CA SER A 348 10.48 24.36 -3.18
C SER A 348 11.46 25.24 -2.41
N SER A 349 11.45 25.17 -1.07
CA SER A 349 12.36 25.90 -0.18
C SER A 349 13.72 25.22 0.01
N LEU A 350 13.86 23.95 -0.41
CA LEU A 350 15.03 23.12 -0.16
C LEU A 350 16.17 23.37 -1.18
N THR A 351 17.40 23.04 -0.78
CA THR A 351 18.53 22.89 -1.72
C THR A 351 18.32 21.67 -2.63
N ASP A 352 19.08 21.56 -3.72
CA ASP A 352 18.91 20.43 -4.64
C ASP A 352 19.23 19.08 -4.00
N GLU A 353 20.28 19.00 -3.16
CA GLU A 353 20.61 17.80 -2.37
C GLU A 353 19.46 17.43 -1.42
N GLN A 354 18.87 18.40 -0.72
CA GLN A 354 17.73 18.16 0.16
C GLN A 354 16.46 17.74 -0.60
N LYS A 355 16.28 18.20 -1.84
CA LYS A 355 15.18 17.74 -2.71
C LYS A 355 15.39 16.30 -3.13
N GLU A 356 16.61 15.90 -3.45
CA GLU A 356 16.97 14.51 -3.72
C GLU A 356 16.64 13.63 -2.50
N ASP A 357 17.00 14.06 -1.28
CA ASP A 357 16.63 13.33 -0.06
C ASP A 357 15.10 13.25 0.14
N ALA A 358 14.40 14.37 -0.05
CA ALA A 358 12.95 14.45 0.13
C ALA A 358 12.18 13.57 -0.86
N THR A 359 12.69 13.41 -2.08
CA THR A 359 12.07 12.65 -3.17
C THR A 359 12.67 11.26 -3.38
N GLY A 360 13.77 10.95 -2.70
CA GLY A 360 14.48 9.67 -2.83
C GLY A 360 13.78 8.51 -2.13
N PHE A 361 14.21 7.30 -2.52
CA PHE A 361 13.63 6.03 -2.10
C PHE A 361 13.75 5.73 -0.60
N PHE A 362 14.85 6.15 0.03
CA PHE A 362 15.30 5.60 1.31
C PHE A 362 15.18 6.59 2.48
N ASN A 363 14.25 7.54 2.40
CA ASN A 363 14.00 8.55 3.42
C ASN A 363 12.51 8.69 3.71
N VAL A 364 12.12 8.78 4.99
CA VAL A 364 10.77 9.21 5.40
C VAL A 364 10.73 10.73 5.61
N VAL A 365 9.55 11.31 5.56
CA VAL A 365 9.29 12.73 5.90
C VAL A 365 8.50 12.77 7.20
N LYS A 366 8.89 13.65 8.12
CA LYS A 366 8.29 13.79 9.46
C LYS A 366 8.06 15.26 9.80
N ARG A 367 7.25 15.51 10.83
CA ARG A 367 6.99 16.82 11.44
C ARG A 367 7.79 16.99 12.73
N ARG A 368 8.35 18.17 12.97
CA ARG A 368 9.04 18.49 14.24
C ARG A 368 8.03 18.68 15.37
N SER A 369 6.89 19.31 15.07
CA SER A 369 5.77 19.51 16.01
C SER A 369 5.27 18.19 16.60
N GLU A 370 5.06 17.18 15.75
CA GLU A 370 4.61 15.84 16.14
C GLU A 370 5.64 15.15 17.06
N PHE A 371 6.92 15.22 16.72
CA PHE A 371 7.99 14.66 17.55
C PHE A 371 8.01 15.27 18.96
N ALA A 372 7.84 16.59 19.08
CA ALA A 372 7.81 17.29 20.37
C ALA A 372 6.62 16.86 21.24
N LEU A 373 5.44 16.67 20.64
CA LEU A 373 4.24 16.19 21.34
C LEU A 373 4.35 14.73 21.77
N ASP A 374 4.90 13.87 20.93
CA ASP A 374 5.06 12.46 21.30
C ASP A 374 6.14 12.30 22.39
N ALA A 375 7.20 13.12 22.36
CA ALA A 375 8.21 13.13 23.42
C ALA A 375 7.64 13.55 24.79
N SER A 376 6.70 14.49 24.83
CA SER A 376 6.07 14.95 26.08
C SER A 376 5.13 13.91 26.68
N ILE A 377 4.48 13.05 25.86
CA ILE A 377 3.59 11.99 26.33
C ILE A 377 4.35 10.85 27.01
N TYR A 378 5.51 10.46 26.48
CA TYR A 378 6.21 9.24 26.94
C TYR A 378 7.31 9.48 27.99
N ASN A 379 7.52 10.72 28.48
CA ASN A 379 8.55 11.05 29.46
C ASN A 379 9.92 10.40 29.12
N ARG A 380 10.30 10.31 27.84
CA ARG A 380 11.57 9.68 27.45
C ARG A 380 12.70 10.55 27.99
N THR A 381 13.46 10.00 28.94
CA THR A 381 14.69 10.60 29.44
C THR A 381 15.67 10.78 28.29
N VAL A 382 16.27 11.96 28.26
CA VAL A 382 17.13 12.60 27.25
C VAL A 382 18.40 11.80 26.85
N ASP A 383 18.61 10.58 27.34
CA ASP A 383 19.90 9.88 27.22
C ASP A 383 20.23 9.29 25.83
N ASP A 384 19.27 9.14 24.92
CA ASP A 384 19.54 8.61 23.55
C ASP A 384 19.47 9.67 22.43
N THR A 385 19.26 10.95 22.75
CA THR A 385 18.87 11.98 21.76
C THR A 385 19.74 13.24 21.72
N GLU A 386 20.96 13.23 22.27
CA GLU A 386 21.83 14.41 22.25
C GLU A 386 22.13 14.95 20.83
N HIS A 387 22.11 14.09 19.79
CA HIS A 387 22.30 14.54 18.41
C HIS A 387 21.04 15.08 17.72
N LEU A 388 19.84 14.85 18.27
CA LEU A 388 18.56 15.31 17.69
C LEU A 388 17.99 16.55 18.40
N LEU A 389 18.42 16.80 19.64
CA LEU A 389 17.97 17.93 20.46
C LEU A 389 18.52 19.30 20.04
N HIS A 390 19.46 19.36 19.08
CA HIS A 390 19.78 20.62 18.41
C HIS A 390 18.59 21.19 17.63
N SER A 391 17.54 20.40 17.34
CA SER A 391 16.33 20.86 16.63
C SER A 391 15.27 21.55 17.49
N ALA A 392 15.28 21.37 18.82
CA ALA A 392 14.25 21.95 19.68
C ALA A 392 14.42 23.46 19.89
N HIS A 393 15.65 23.98 19.74
CA HIS A 393 15.91 25.43 19.77
C HIS A 393 15.58 26.12 18.43
N ASP A 394 15.35 25.35 17.37
CA ASP A 394 15.07 25.82 16.00
C ASP A 394 13.56 25.83 15.64
N LEU A 395 12.67 25.41 16.54
CA LEU A 395 11.21 25.47 16.34
C LEU A 395 10.69 26.90 16.09
N TYR A 396 11.46 27.93 16.44
CA TYR A 396 11.12 29.33 16.24
C TYR A 396 11.89 30.03 15.11
N THR A 397 12.74 29.30 14.36
CA THR A 397 13.64 29.87 13.32
C THR A 397 13.50 29.24 11.93
N VAL A 398 12.83 28.08 11.80
CA VAL A 398 12.68 27.37 10.51
C VAL A 398 11.27 27.59 9.95
N PRO A 399 11.12 28.07 8.69
CA PRO A 399 9.82 28.42 8.11
C PRO A 399 8.90 27.23 7.79
N HIS A 400 9.38 25.98 7.93
CA HIS A 400 8.63 24.77 7.58
C HIS A 400 8.84 23.66 8.63
N ASP A 401 7.75 22.99 9.01
CA ASP A 401 7.72 21.94 10.05
C ASP A 401 8.29 20.58 9.56
N LEU A 402 8.31 20.36 8.24
CA LEU A 402 8.74 19.09 7.63
C LEU A 402 10.27 18.92 7.59
N TYR A 403 10.73 17.67 7.71
CA TYR A 403 12.13 17.25 7.52
C TYR A 403 12.25 15.78 7.07
N THR A 404 13.40 15.42 6.50
CA THR A 404 13.73 14.05 6.06
C THR A 404 14.45 13.25 7.15
N VAL A 405 14.18 11.94 7.20
CA VAL A 405 14.91 10.97 8.04
C VAL A 405 15.31 9.76 7.20
N PRO A 406 16.60 9.41 7.12
CA PRO A 406 17.07 8.20 6.42
C PRO A 406 16.52 6.91 7.03
N PHE A 407 16.26 5.89 6.21
CA PHE A 407 15.81 4.57 6.68
C PHE A 407 16.79 3.93 7.68
N ALA A 408 18.10 4.08 7.46
CA ALA A 408 19.14 3.63 8.39
C ALA A 408 19.00 4.25 9.81
N GLN A 409 18.38 5.43 9.90
CA GLN A 409 18.06 6.10 11.16
C GLN A 409 16.65 5.72 11.67
N GLU A 410 15.62 5.84 10.82
CA GLU A 410 14.21 5.55 11.18
C GLU A 410 14.05 4.10 11.69
N TYR A 411 14.70 3.14 11.03
CA TYR A 411 14.59 1.71 11.33
C TYR A 411 15.87 1.14 11.97
N SER A 412 16.69 1.99 12.60
CA SER A 412 18.06 1.63 13.04
C SER A 412 18.13 0.38 13.95
N SER A 413 17.18 0.23 14.87
CA SER A 413 17.13 -0.91 15.79
C SER A 413 16.95 -2.25 15.04
N PHE A 414 16.10 -2.26 14.02
CA PHE A 414 15.85 -3.40 13.16
C PHE A 414 17.03 -3.66 12.21
N LEU A 415 17.50 -2.61 11.55
CA LEU A 415 18.54 -2.69 10.52
C LEU A 415 19.90 -3.11 11.08
N ARG A 416 20.27 -2.68 12.29
CA ARG A 416 21.47 -3.19 12.97
C ARG A 416 21.41 -4.69 13.20
N LYS A 417 20.27 -5.19 13.67
CA LYS A 417 20.07 -6.63 13.92
C LYS A 417 20.09 -7.43 12.61
N ALA A 418 19.47 -6.91 11.55
CA ALA A 418 19.51 -7.52 10.22
C ALA A 418 20.94 -7.54 9.66
N ALA A 419 21.67 -6.42 9.75
CA ALA A 419 23.06 -6.31 9.30
C ALA A 419 23.98 -7.32 10.03
N GLU A 420 23.85 -7.47 11.35
CA GLU A 420 24.61 -8.48 12.10
C GLU A 420 24.35 -9.91 11.63
N LEU A 421 23.09 -10.25 11.32
CA LEU A 421 22.71 -11.57 10.81
C LEU A 421 23.27 -11.81 9.40
N LEU A 422 23.20 -10.80 8.53
CA LEU A 422 23.73 -10.87 7.16
C LEU A 422 25.26 -11.01 7.14
N HIS A 423 25.99 -10.22 7.94
CA HIS A 423 27.45 -10.37 8.09
C HIS A 423 27.83 -11.78 8.56
N LYS A 424 27.15 -12.31 9.60
CA LYS A 424 27.38 -13.69 10.08
C LYS A 424 27.07 -14.74 9.00
N ALA A 425 25.99 -14.56 8.23
CA ALA A 425 25.65 -15.46 7.14
C ALA A 425 26.69 -15.42 6.01
N GLY A 426 27.19 -14.23 5.68
CA GLY A 426 28.26 -14.03 4.70
C GLY A 426 29.58 -14.67 5.12
N ASP A 427 29.91 -14.62 6.41
CA ASP A 427 31.10 -15.28 6.95
C ASP A 427 31.04 -16.81 6.91
N LEU A 428 29.84 -17.39 6.96
CA LEU A 428 29.62 -18.84 6.79
C LEU A 428 29.58 -19.25 5.33
N SER A 429 29.13 -18.36 4.43
CA SER A 429 28.94 -18.67 3.01
C SER A 429 30.24 -19.14 2.35
N SER A 430 30.14 -20.28 1.65
CA SER A 430 31.23 -20.79 0.81
C SER A 430 31.30 -20.11 -0.57
N SER A 431 30.22 -19.44 -1.00
CA SER A 431 30.18 -18.68 -2.25
C SER A 431 30.77 -17.27 -2.06
N PRO A 432 31.81 -16.88 -2.84
CA PRO A 432 32.38 -15.53 -2.76
C PRO A 432 31.40 -14.43 -3.17
N SER A 433 30.53 -14.67 -4.15
CA SER A 433 29.55 -13.68 -4.62
C SER A 433 28.45 -13.45 -3.57
N LEU A 434 27.94 -14.53 -2.96
CA LEU A 434 26.99 -14.44 -1.86
C LEU A 434 27.61 -13.75 -0.64
N LYS A 435 28.85 -14.09 -0.28
CA LYS A 435 29.56 -13.40 0.81
C LYS A 435 29.67 -11.90 0.55
N ARG A 436 30.11 -11.51 -0.65
CA ARG A 436 30.22 -10.09 -1.04
C ARG A 436 28.88 -9.38 -0.92
N PHE A 437 27.81 -9.95 -1.47
CA PHE A 437 26.47 -9.38 -1.39
C PHE A 437 25.99 -9.21 0.06
N LEU A 438 26.10 -10.25 0.88
CA LEU A 438 25.60 -10.22 2.25
C LEU A 438 26.32 -9.17 3.11
N HIS A 439 27.65 -9.03 2.96
CA HIS A 439 28.42 -8.03 3.67
C HIS A 439 28.08 -6.61 3.19
N SER A 440 28.06 -6.37 1.87
CA SER A 440 27.77 -5.04 1.35
C SER A 440 26.31 -4.62 1.61
N ARG A 441 25.35 -5.56 1.62
CA ARG A 441 23.95 -5.28 1.99
C ARG A 441 23.81 -4.98 3.48
N ALA A 442 24.54 -5.68 4.33
CA ALA A 442 24.60 -5.36 5.76
C ALA A 442 25.14 -3.95 6.00
N ASP A 443 26.19 -3.55 5.27
CA ASP A 443 26.77 -2.21 5.37
C ASP A 443 25.81 -1.14 4.82
N ALA A 444 25.12 -1.44 3.70
CA ALA A 444 24.09 -0.56 3.11
C ALA A 444 22.93 -0.25 4.07
N PHE A 445 22.49 -1.24 4.86
CA PHE A 445 21.48 -1.03 5.90
C PHE A 445 21.91 -0.01 6.97
N LEU A 446 23.21 0.18 7.18
CA LEU A 446 23.74 1.11 8.16
C LEU A 446 24.13 2.46 7.55
N SER A 447 24.55 2.49 6.29
CA SER A 447 24.96 3.71 5.58
C SER A 447 23.81 4.43 4.87
N ASN A 448 22.70 3.73 4.60
CA ASN A 448 21.60 4.17 3.74
C ASN A 448 21.95 4.27 2.23
N ASP A 449 23.12 3.77 1.81
CA ASP A 449 23.55 3.73 0.41
C ASP A 449 23.60 2.28 -0.09
N TYR A 450 22.72 1.96 -1.03
CA TYR A 450 22.51 0.60 -1.54
C TYR A 450 23.29 0.30 -2.83
N TYR A 451 23.94 1.29 -3.45
CA TYR A 451 24.50 1.19 -4.80
C TYR A 451 25.45 -0.01 -4.99
N ASP A 452 26.48 -0.11 -4.15
CA ASP A 452 27.47 -1.20 -4.24
C ASP A 452 26.87 -2.58 -3.91
N SER A 453 25.87 -2.60 -3.04
CA SER A 453 25.21 -3.83 -2.62
C SER A 453 24.28 -4.40 -3.70
N ASP A 454 23.56 -3.53 -4.42
CA ASP A 454 22.70 -3.95 -5.53
C ASP A 454 23.52 -4.42 -6.74
N ILE A 455 24.67 -3.82 -7.01
CA ILE A 455 25.61 -4.37 -8.00
C ILE A 455 26.07 -5.77 -7.57
N ALA A 456 26.44 -5.96 -6.31
CA ALA A 456 26.83 -7.27 -5.79
C ALA A 456 25.68 -8.30 -5.87
N TRP A 457 24.44 -7.88 -5.70
CA TRP A 457 23.24 -8.70 -5.88
C TRP A 457 23.01 -9.10 -7.34
N MET A 458 23.18 -8.18 -8.29
CA MET A 458 23.07 -8.49 -9.73
C MET A 458 24.12 -9.52 -10.15
N GLU A 459 25.33 -9.43 -9.59
CA GLU A 459 26.45 -10.35 -9.84
C GLU A 459 26.37 -11.65 -9.02
N LEU A 460 25.27 -11.91 -8.31
CA LEU A 460 25.12 -13.08 -7.45
C LEU A 460 25.16 -14.39 -8.25
N ASP A 461 26.14 -15.24 -7.91
CA ASP A 461 26.30 -16.59 -8.45
C ASP A 461 26.43 -17.61 -7.31
N SER A 462 25.30 -18.13 -6.87
CA SER A 462 25.17 -18.99 -5.70
C SER A 462 23.99 -19.95 -5.84
N LYS A 463 24.04 -21.09 -5.15
CA LYS A 463 22.89 -22.00 -5.01
C LYS A 463 21.79 -21.42 -4.13
N LEU A 464 22.18 -20.71 -3.07
CA LEU A 464 21.28 -19.95 -2.22
C LEU A 464 21.17 -18.54 -2.80
N ASP A 465 19.98 -18.19 -3.26
CA ASP A 465 19.65 -16.89 -3.82
C ASP A 465 18.83 -16.09 -2.81
N ILE A 466 19.14 -14.81 -2.68
CA ILE A 466 18.51 -13.91 -1.73
C ILE A 466 18.41 -12.51 -2.30
N THR A 467 17.20 -11.96 -2.20
CA THR A 467 16.89 -10.54 -2.33
C THR A 467 16.45 -10.06 -0.95
N ILE A 468 17.02 -8.99 -0.40
CA ILE A 468 16.63 -8.46 0.91
C ILE A 468 16.95 -6.96 1.04
N GLY A 469 15.95 -6.09 1.12
CA GLY A 469 16.16 -4.66 1.24
C GLY A 469 14.94 -3.82 0.85
N PRO A 470 15.08 -2.49 0.78
CA PRO A 470 14.04 -1.60 0.32
C PRO A 470 14.03 -1.50 -1.21
N TYR A 471 12.90 -1.81 -1.86
CA TYR A 471 12.83 -1.88 -3.33
C TYR A 471 11.62 -1.19 -3.95
N GLU A 472 10.42 -1.73 -3.72
CA GLU A 472 9.22 -1.31 -4.44
C GLU A 472 8.57 -0.08 -3.82
N THR A 473 7.90 0.76 -4.62
CA THR A 473 7.28 2.01 -4.14
C THR A 473 5.76 2.01 -4.15
N TYR A 474 5.13 0.86 -4.40
CA TYR A 474 3.68 0.74 -4.57
C TYR A 474 2.87 1.17 -3.34
N GLU A 475 3.47 1.09 -2.15
CA GLU A 475 2.81 1.46 -0.91
C GLU A 475 2.72 2.98 -0.70
N ASP A 476 3.59 3.74 -1.35
CA ASP A 476 3.48 5.19 -1.47
C ASP A 476 2.56 5.56 -2.64
N ALA A 477 1.26 5.50 -2.41
CA ALA A 477 0.26 5.95 -3.38
C ALA A 477 0.17 7.49 -3.50
N LEU A 478 0.87 8.23 -2.64
CA LEU A 478 0.87 9.69 -2.68
C LEU A 478 1.77 10.22 -3.80
N PHE A 479 3.01 9.72 -3.86
CA PHE A 479 4.02 10.15 -4.84
C PHE A 479 4.72 9.01 -5.58
N GLY A 480 4.72 7.78 -5.05
CA GLY A 480 5.48 6.66 -5.59
C GLY A 480 6.98 6.77 -5.40
N TYR A 481 7.43 7.55 -4.41
CA TYR A 481 8.85 7.79 -4.12
C TYR A 481 9.42 6.76 -3.15
N LYS A 482 8.65 6.30 -2.16
CA LYS A 482 9.23 5.67 -0.96
C LYS A 482 9.23 4.15 -1.06
N ALA A 483 10.41 3.55 -0.85
CA ALA A 483 10.61 2.12 -1.01
C ALA A 483 10.16 1.32 0.23
N THR A 484 9.60 0.13 0.00
CA THR A 484 9.20 -0.83 1.03
C THR A 484 10.25 -1.92 1.22
N PHE A 485 10.45 -2.35 2.47
CA PHE A 485 11.35 -3.47 2.77
C PHE A 485 10.70 -4.81 2.45
N GLU A 486 11.45 -5.67 1.75
CA GLU A 486 11.04 -7.01 1.38
C GLU A 486 12.22 -7.99 1.39
N ALA A 487 11.91 -9.29 1.39
CA ALA A 487 12.88 -10.34 1.22
C ALA A 487 12.31 -11.53 0.45
N PHE A 488 13.13 -12.11 -0.42
CA PHE A 488 12.90 -13.39 -1.08
C PHE A 488 14.13 -14.26 -0.90
N ILE A 489 13.95 -15.46 -0.36
CA ILE A 489 15.00 -16.45 -0.18
C ILE A 489 14.60 -17.69 -0.96
N GLY A 490 15.49 -18.19 -1.82
CA GLY A 490 15.22 -19.37 -2.61
C GLY A 490 16.45 -20.17 -3.00
N VAL A 491 16.17 -21.30 -3.63
CA VAL A 491 17.18 -22.19 -4.20
C VAL A 491 17.24 -21.96 -5.69
N ARG A 492 18.41 -21.62 -6.24
CA ARG A 492 18.56 -21.41 -7.67
C ARG A 492 18.36 -22.70 -8.46
N ASP A 493 17.47 -22.66 -9.44
CA ASP A 493 17.27 -23.71 -10.44
C ASP A 493 18.20 -23.45 -11.63
N ASP A 494 19.40 -24.06 -11.61
CA ASP A 494 20.40 -23.87 -12.68
C ASP A 494 19.90 -24.34 -14.05
N LYS A 495 19.03 -25.36 -14.09
CA LYS A 495 18.50 -25.88 -15.37
C LYS A 495 17.56 -24.86 -15.99
N ALA A 496 16.59 -24.36 -15.21
CA ALA A 496 15.67 -23.34 -15.68
C ALA A 496 16.41 -22.03 -15.99
N THR A 497 17.34 -21.61 -15.12
CA THR A 497 18.19 -20.42 -15.35
C THR A 497 18.99 -20.52 -16.66
N ALA A 498 19.57 -21.68 -16.96
CA ALA A 498 20.27 -21.90 -18.24
C ALA A 498 19.33 -21.86 -19.45
N GLN A 499 18.09 -22.32 -19.32
CA GLN A 499 17.08 -22.17 -20.37
C GLN A 499 16.72 -20.69 -20.61
N LEU A 500 16.76 -19.83 -19.59
CA LEU A 500 16.50 -18.39 -19.76
C LEU A 500 17.60 -17.66 -20.52
N LYS A 501 18.85 -18.10 -20.33
CA LYS A 501 19.99 -17.56 -21.07
C LYS A 501 19.76 -17.64 -22.59
N LEU A 502 19.03 -18.66 -23.06
CA LEU A 502 18.61 -18.77 -24.46
C LEU A 502 17.86 -17.51 -24.92
N PHE A 503 16.85 -17.05 -24.17
CA PHE A 503 16.05 -15.88 -24.54
C PHE A 503 16.90 -14.61 -24.53
N GLY A 504 17.67 -14.40 -23.46
CA GLY A 504 18.59 -13.27 -23.34
C GLY A 504 19.59 -13.19 -24.50
N ASP A 505 20.20 -14.30 -24.87
CA ASP A 505 21.18 -14.39 -25.98
C ASP A 505 20.55 -14.07 -27.35
N HIS A 506 19.21 -14.16 -27.50
CA HIS A 506 18.50 -13.98 -28.76
C HIS A 506 17.65 -12.69 -28.82
N LEU A 507 17.65 -11.85 -27.78
CA LEU A 507 16.85 -10.61 -27.77
C LEU A 507 17.12 -9.70 -28.97
N GLN A 508 18.39 -9.53 -29.36
CA GLN A 508 18.74 -8.73 -30.53
C GLN A 508 18.14 -9.33 -31.82
N VAL A 509 18.11 -10.65 -31.95
CA VAL A 509 17.51 -11.33 -33.11
C VAL A 509 16.00 -11.13 -33.11
N LEU A 510 15.35 -11.23 -31.94
CA LEU A 510 13.92 -10.97 -31.79
C LEU A 510 13.58 -9.52 -32.17
N GLU A 511 14.31 -8.52 -31.65
CA GLU A 511 14.15 -7.09 -31.99
C GLU A 511 14.20 -6.84 -33.49
N GLN A 512 15.21 -7.39 -34.18
CA GLN A 512 15.36 -7.19 -35.62
C GLN A 512 14.25 -7.84 -36.44
N ASN A 513 13.55 -8.83 -35.89
CA ASN A 513 12.47 -9.55 -36.56
C ASN A 513 11.07 -9.17 -36.08
N LEU A 514 10.93 -8.28 -35.08
CA LEU A 514 9.64 -7.81 -34.60
C LEU A 514 8.70 -7.44 -35.77
N PRO A 515 7.38 -7.69 -35.64
CA PRO A 515 6.37 -7.35 -36.64
C PRO A 515 6.11 -5.83 -36.63
N LEU A 516 7.16 -5.07 -36.89
CA LEU A 516 7.27 -3.62 -36.79
C LEU A 516 8.12 -3.11 -37.96
N ASP A 517 7.82 -1.92 -38.46
CA ASP A 517 8.58 -1.31 -39.54
C ASP A 517 10.03 -1.05 -39.09
N ASN A 518 11.01 -1.35 -39.95
CA ASN A 518 12.44 -1.32 -39.61
C ASN A 518 12.95 0.03 -39.10
N ILE A 519 12.26 1.13 -39.42
CA ILE A 519 12.63 2.47 -38.94
C ILE A 519 12.44 2.65 -37.44
N TYR A 520 11.63 1.80 -36.81
CA TYR A 520 11.29 1.88 -35.38
C TYR A 520 12.04 0.85 -34.53
N LYS A 521 12.75 -0.09 -35.15
CA LYS A 521 13.50 -1.13 -34.44
C LYS A 521 14.74 -0.55 -33.77
N SER A 522 14.97 -0.94 -32.53
CA SER A 522 16.14 -0.61 -31.75
C SER A 522 17.40 -1.23 -32.35
N LYS A 523 18.51 -0.51 -32.28
CA LYS A 523 19.81 -1.01 -32.78
C LYS A 523 20.54 -1.86 -31.76
N ASP A 524 20.39 -1.51 -30.48
CA ASP A 524 21.07 -2.17 -29.37
C ASP A 524 20.02 -2.59 -28.35
N VAL A 525 19.98 -3.89 -28.04
CA VAL A 525 19.17 -4.45 -26.95
C VAL A 525 20.11 -5.06 -25.92
N ILE A 526 19.84 -4.77 -24.65
CA ILE A 526 20.60 -5.32 -23.53
C ILE A 526 19.68 -6.28 -22.77
N ALA A 527 20.10 -7.53 -22.66
CA ALA A 527 19.39 -8.51 -21.85
C ALA A 527 19.71 -8.30 -20.36
N ALA A 528 18.67 -8.18 -19.53
CA ALA A 528 18.82 -8.32 -18.10
C ALA A 528 19.25 -9.77 -17.77
N PRO A 529 20.24 -10.00 -16.89
CA PRO A 529 20.49 -11.33 -16.36
C PRO A 529 19.23 -11.85 -15.66
N ILE A 530 18.90 -13.12 -15.87
CA ILE A 530 17.71 -13.73 -15.29
C ILE A 530 18.12 -14.92 -14.43
N ARG A 531 17.57 -15.01 -13.21
CA ARG A 531 17.73 -16.15 -12.31
C ARG A 531 16.37 -16.79 -12.03
N VAL A 532 16.29 -18.11 -12.12
CA VAL A 532 15.10 -18.86 -11.68
C VAL A 532 15.38 -19.46 -10.32
N ILE A 533 14.48 -19.25 -9.38
CA ILE A 533 14.60 -19.79 -8.04
C ILE A 533 13.33 -20.56 -7.65
N GLN A 534 13.52 -21.56 -6.80
CA GLN A 534 12.44 -22.16 -6.02
C GLN A 534 12.36 -21.43 -4.69
N LEU A 535 11.27 -20.69 -4.47
CA LEU A 535 11.05 -19.89 -3.27
C LEU A 535 10.99 -20.78 -2.02
N LEU A 536 11.75 -20.40 -1.01
CA LEU A 536 11.83 -21.08 0.29
C LEU A 536 11.18 -20.26 1.39
N TYR A 537 11.33 -18.93 1.35
CA TYR A 537 10.72 -18.00 2.29
C TYR A 537 10.63 -16.61 1.67
N ASN A 538 9.60 -15.85 2.04
CA ASN A 538 9.49 -14.44 1.72
C ASN A 538 8.96 -13.65 2.94
N ALA A 539 9.24 -12.35 2.99
CA ALA A 539 8.86 -11.47 4.09
C ALA A 539 8.82 -10.00 3.63
N GLY A 540 8.20 -9.13 4.42
CA GLY A 540 8.04 -7.71 4.11
C GLY A 540 6.89 -7.46 3.13
N ASP A 541 7.14 -6.71 2.05
CA ASP A 541 6.15 -6.34 1.02
C ASP A 541 5.74 -7.52 0.11
N VAL A 542 5.10 -8.52 0.71
CA VAL A 542 4.65 -9.75 0.05
C VAL A 542 3.17 -10.03 0.33
N LYS A 543 2.42 -8.95 0.56
CA LYS A 543 1.00 -8.99 0.92
C LYS A 543 0.10 -9.31 -0.27
N GLY A 544 -1.05 -9.90 0.01
CA GLY A 544 -2.07 -10.16 -0.99
C GLY A 544 -1.59 -11.17 -2.04
N PRO A 545 -1.85 -10.91 -3.33
CA PRO A 545 -1.37 -11.76 -4.41
C PRO A 545 0.15 -11.95 -4.38
N GLN A 546 0.61 -13.18 -4.62
CA GLN A 546 2.03 -13.53 -4.57
C GLN A 546 2.76 -13.16 -5.87
N THR A 547 3.92 -12.53 -5.73
CA THR A 547 4.87 -12.22 -6.82
C THR A 547 5.27 -13.49 -7.58
N VAL A 548 5.32 -13.43 -8.92
CA VAL A 548 5.79 -14.53 -9.78
C VAL A 548 7.20 -14.28 -10.30
N ALA A 549 7.55 -13.02 -10.50
CA ALA A 549 8.86 -12.53 -10.88
C ALA A 549 9.01 -11.08 -10.42
N PHE A 550 10.25 -10.62 -10.31
CA PHE A 550 10.56 -9.22 -10.02
C PHE A 550 11.86 -8.82 -10.73
N ASN A 551 12.00 -7.54 -11.07
CA ASN A 551 13.13 -6.99 -11.81
C ASN A 551 13.72 -5.81 -11.05
N LEU A 552 14.97 -5.94 -10.60
CA LEU A 552 15.61 -5.02 -9.66
C LEU A 552 17.04 -4.69 -10.11
N PRO A 553 17.69 -3.65 -9.55
CA PRO A 553 17.14 -2.62 -8.66
C PRO A 553 16.30 -1.58 -9.40
N ASN A 554 15.48 -0.83 -8.65
CA ASN A 554 14.69 0.30 -9.16
C ASN A 554 15.50 1.60 -9.29
N ASP A 555 16.66 1.69 -8.63
CA ASP A 555 17.52 2.89 -8.62
C ASP A 555 18.05 3.21 -10.03
N GLU A 556 17.61 4.34 -10.59
CA GLU A 556 17.91 4.73 -11.97
C GLU A 556 19.40 4.96 -12.23
N ARG A 557 20.19 5.24 -11.18
CA ARG A 557 21.65 5.37 -11.30
C ARG A 557 22.26 4.03 -11.72
N ILE A 558 21.84 2.95 -11.06
CA ILE A 558 22.32 1.59 -11.33
C ILE A 558 21.76 1.08 -12.65
N VAL A 559 20.46 1.29 -12.90
CA VAL A 559 19.82 0.88 -14.16
C VAL A 559 20.54 1.48 -15.36
N LYS A 560 20.95 2.75 -15.28
CA LYS A 560 21.71 3.42 -16.34
C LYS A 560 23.13 2.85 -16.52
N ASP A 561 23.82 2.55 -15.42
CA ASP A 561 25.22 2.15 -15.46
C ASP A 561 25.42 0.65 -15.73
N ARG A 562 24.48 -0.20 -15.28
CA ARG A 562 24.61 -1.67 -15.21
C ARG A 562 23.38 -2.43 -15.72
N GLY A 563 22.25 -1.77 -15.92
CA GLY A 563 20.97 -2.42 -16.21
C GLY A 563 20.30 -2.98 -14.96
N THR A 564 19.40 -3.95 -15.14
CA THR A 564 18.67 -4.64 -14.06
C THR A 564 18.97 -6.14 -14.10
N SER A 565 18.51 -6.88 -13.09
CA SER A 565 18.44 -8.34 -13.09
C SER A 565 17.05 -8.78 -12.67
N MET A 566 16.58 -9.86 -13.29
CA MET A 566 15.28 -10.42 -13.02
C MET A 566 15.39 -11.75 -12.25
N VAL A 567 14.45 -11.97 -11.33
CA VAL A 567 14.31 -13.22 -10.60
C VAL A 567 12.91 -13.78 -10.80
N MET A 568 12.81 -15.06 -11.17
CA MET A 568 11.54 -15.76 -11.36
C MET A 568 11.32 -16.81 -10.27
N LEU A 569 10.12 -16.83 -9.70
CA LEU A 569 9.71 -17.72 -8.61
C LEU A 569 8.96 -18.94 -9.16
N LYS A 570 9.71 -19.96 -9.58
CA LYS A 570 9.17 -21.10 -10.35
C LYS A 570 8.10 -21.88 -9.59
N ASN A 571 8.32 -22.25 -8.33
CA ASN A 571 7.34 -22.99 -7.54
C ASN A 571 6.08 -22.17 -7.18
N ILE A 572 6.16 -20.84 -7.16
CA ILE A 572 4.97 -19.98 -7.11
C ILE A 572 4.18 -20.11 -8.41
N SER A 573 4.86 -20.05 -9.56
CA SER A 573 4.23 -20.25 -10.86
C SER A 573 3.63 -21.67 -10.99
N GLU A 574 4.31 -22.71 -10.51
CA GLU A 574 3.79 -24.10 -10.48
C GLU A 574 2.52 -24.19 -9.63
N ALA A 575 2.51 -23.52 -8.48
CA ALA A 575 1.36 -23.47 -7.58
C ALA A 575 0.17 -22.73 -8.21
N LYS A 576 0.39 -21.56 -8.80
CA LYS A 576 -0.65 -20.80 -9.52
C LYS A 576 -1.19 -21.57 -10.71
N PHE A 577 -0.31 -22.22 -11.48
CA PHE A 577 -0.70 -23.09 -12.59
C PHE A 577 -1.65 -24.19 -12.11
N LYS A 578 -1.23 -24.96 -11.09
CA LYS A 578 -1.99 -26.10 -10.59
C LYS A 578 -3.31 -25.73 -9.91
N HIS A 579 -3.31 -24.69 -9.09
CA HIS A 579 -4.47 -24.36 -8.24
C HIS A 579 -5.41 -23.32 -8.84
N ILE A 580 -5.00 -22.66 -9.93
CA ILE A 580 -5.78 -21.59 -10.56
C ILE A 580 -5.94 -21.88 -12.05
N LEU A 581 -4.85 -22.01 -12.80
CA LEU A 581 -4.92 -22.12 -14.26
C LEU A 581 -5.57 -23.43 -14.73
N VAL A 582 -5.23 -24.56 -14.11
CA VAL A 582 -5.84 -25.86 -14.43
C VAL A 582 -7.36 -25.87 -14.12
N PRO A 583 -7.83 -25.45 -12.92
CA PRO A 583 -9.27 -25.31 -12.68
C PRO A 583 -9.99 -24.35 -13.62
N ILE A 584 -9.31 -23.29 -14.09
CA ILE A 584 -9.84 -22.41 -15.14
C ILE A 584 -10.01 -23.18 -16.44
N ALA A 585 -8.99 -23.94 -16.85
CA ALA A 585 -9.04 -24.74 -18.06
C ALA A 585 -10.18 -25.77 -18.01
N ASP A 586 -10.32 -26.48 -16.88
CA ASP A 586 -11.36 -27.48 -16.65
C ASP A 586 -12.77 -26.89 -16.78
N ALA A 587 -12.97 -25.67 -16.28
CA ALA A 587 -14.27 -25.00 -16.27
C ALA A 587 -14.61 -24.30 -17.60
N CYS A 588 -13.61 -23.70 -18.26
CA CYS A 588 -13.82 -22.80 -19.38
C CYS A 588 -13.47 -23.40 -20.74
N LEU A 589 -12.57 -24.39 -20.84
CA LEU A 589 -12.11 -24.89 -22.15
C LEU A 589 -12.84 -26.17 -22.57
N VAL A 590 -12.93 -26.38 -23.89
CA VAL A 590 -13.39 -27.64 -24.49
C VAL A 590 -12.48 -28.80 -24.09
N GLU A 591 -13.05 -29.97 -23.86
CA GLU A 591 -12.34 -31.14 -23.29
C GLU A 591 -11.13 -31.54 -24.13
N GLU A 592 -11.22 -31.42 -25.46
CA GLU A 592 -10.15 -31.80 -26.39
C GLU A 592 -8.90 -30.92 -26.29
N GLN A 593 -9.01 -29.71 -25.75
CA GLN A 593 -7.89 -28.78 -25.59
C GLN A 593 -7.42 -28.65 -24.13
N GLN A 594 -8.12 -29.23 -23.15
CA GLN A 594 -7.72 -29.12 -21.74
C GLN A 594 -6.32 -29.69 -21.48
N GLU A 595 -5.96 -30.80 -22.13
CA GLU A 595 -4.62 -31.41 -22.00
C GLU A 595 -3.48 -30.57 -22.62
N LEU A 596 -3.82 -29.56 -23.45
CA LEU A 596 -2.87 -28.61 -24.01
C LEU A 596 -2.57 -27.45 -23.04
N VAL A 597 -3.22 -27.40 -21.88
CA VAL A 597 -2.83 -26.49 -20.81
C VAL A 597 -1.72 -27.15 -20.00
N ASP A 598 -0.49 -26.68 -20.19
CA ASP A 598 0.71 -27.28 -19.59
C ASP A 598 1.61 -26.21 -18.92
N PHE A 599 2.35 -26.65 -17.90
CA PHE A 599 3.17 -25.75 -17.10
C PHE A 599 4.36 -25.18 -17.87
N ASP A 600 4.98 -25.96 -18.76
CA ASP A 600 6.14 -25.52 -19.53
C ASP A 600 5.73 -24.37 -20.45
N SER A 601 4.57 -24.47 -21.12
CA SER A 601 4.00 -23.38 -21.93
C SER A 601 3.68 -22.13 -21.12
N PHE A 602 3.00 -22.29 -19.98
CA PHE A 602 2.66 -21.18 -19.09
C PHE A 602 3.92 -20.46 -18.58
N PHE A 603 4.90 -21.21 -18.09
CA PHE A 603 6.14 -20.67 -17.53
C PHE A 603 7.02 -20.05 -18.61
N THR A 604 7.14 -20.69 -19.78
CA THR A 604 7.93 -20.18 -20.91
C THR A 604 7.31 -18.92 -21.49
N HIS A 605 5.98 -18.80 -21.51
CA HIS A 605 5.31 -17.54 -21.87
C HIS A 605 5.60 -16.44 -20.86
N THR A 606 5.56 -16.72 -19.55
CA THR A 606 5.93 -15.72 -18.53
C THR A 606 7.37 -15.26 -18.71
N ILE A 607 8.31 -16.18 -18.95
CA ILE A 607 9.71 -15.84 -19.26
C ILE A 607 9.78 -14.89 -20.46
N CYS A 608 9.06 -15.25 -21.52
CA CYS A 608 9.10 -14.49 -22.77
C CYS A 608 8.45 -13.12 -22.61
N HIS A 609 7.36 -13.01 -21.85
CA HIS A 609 6.71 -11.75 -21.47
C HIS A 609 7.74 -10.79 -20.86
N GLU A 610 8.48 -11.25 -19.86
CA GLU A 610 9.47 -10.43 -19.17
C GLU A 610 10.63 -10.01 -20.08
N CYS A 611 11.12 -10.93 -20.93
CA CYS A 611 12.08 -10.60 -21.98
C CYS A 611 11.52 -9.59 -22.98
N CYS A 612 10.22 -9.66 -23.26
CA CYS A 612 9.53 -8.81 -24.22
C CYS A 612 9.30 -7.38 -23.71
N HIS A 613 9.36 -7.15 -22.39
CA HIS A 613 9.51 -5.79 -21.87
C HIS A 613 10.77 -5.12 -22.43
N GLY A 614 11.90 -5.83 -22.51
CA GLY A 614 13.19 -5.28 -22.95
C GLY A 614 13.35 -5.03 -24.46
N ILE A 615 12.35 -5.36 -25.28
CA ILE A 615 12.37 -5.15 -26.74
C ILE A 615 11.19 -4.30 -27.20
N GLY A 616 11.28 -3.80 -28.43
CA GLY A 616 10.36 -2.85 -29.01
C GLY A 616 10.65 -1.40 -28.61
N PRO A 617 9.77 -0.47 -28.98
CA PRO A 617 10.00 0.96 -28.78
C PRO A 617 10.03 1.34 -27.29
N HIS A 618 11.08 2.04 -26.87
CA HIS A 618 11.22 2.61 -25.53
C HIS A 618 11.56 4.10 -25.63
N THR A 619 12.71 4.38 -26.22
CA THR A 619 13.12 5.72 -26.65
C THR A 619 12.64 5.92 -28.08
N ILE A 620 11.86 6.97 -28.31
CA ILE A 620 11.21 7.23 -29.61
C ILE A 620 11.56 8.62 -30.12
N ILE A 621 11.44 8.80 -31.43
CA ILE A 621 11.53 10.11 -32.09
C ILE A 621 10.13 10.46 -32.57
N LEU A 622 9.57 11.52 -31.99
CA LEU A 622 8.26 12.03 -32.37
C LEU A 622 8.27 12.55 -33.81
N PRO A 623 7.10 12.67 -34.48
CA PRO A 623 7.02 13.21 -35.85
C PRO A 623 7.65 14.60 -36.04
N ASN A 624 7.79 15.38 -34.96
CA ASN A 624 8.44 16.69 -34.95
C ASN A 624 9.98 16.63 -34.78
N GLY A 625 10.57 15.42 -34.74
CA GLY A 625 12.00 15.18 -34.56
C GLY A 625 12.48 15.22 -33.10
N LYS A 626 11.59 15.46 -32.13
CA LYS A 626 11.96 15.49 -30.71
C LYS A 626 12.11 14.06 -30.17
N GLN A 627 13.20 13.82 -29.45
CA GLN A 627 13.37 12.58 -28.68
C GLN A 627 12.47 12.59 -27.45
N SER A 628 11.78 11.47 -27.21
CA SER A 628 10.96 11.23 -26.03
C SER A 628 10.98 9.75 -25.64
N THR A 629 10.12 9.33 -24.73
CA THR A 629 9.92 7.92 -24.39
C THR A 629 8.44 7.54 -24.53
N VAL A 630 8.18 6.26 -24.80
CA VAL A 630 6.82 5.72 -24.90
C VAL A 630 6.02 6.04 -23.63
N ARG A 631 6.61 5.81 -22.46
CA ARG A 631 6.00 6.13 -21.15
C ARG A 631 5.57 7.58 -21.00
N LEU A 632 6.43 8.52 -21.40
CA LEU A 632 6.13 9.96 -21.30
C LEU A 632 4.98 10.39 -22.23
N GLU A 633 4.92 9.82 -23.43
CA GLU A 633 3.89 10.17 -24.40
C GLU A 633 2.54 9.50 -24.12
N LEU A 634 2.55 8.24 -23.65
CA LEU A 634 1.32 7.48 -23.40
C LEU A 634 0.70 7.75 -22.03
N GLN A 635 1.49 8.13 -21.02
CA GLN A 635 0.98 8.54 -19.70
C GLN A 635 0.04 7.48 -19.07
N GLU A 636 -1.20 7.84 -18.72
CA GLU A 636 -2.15 6.96 -18.02
C GLU A 636 -2.53 5.69 -18.79
N VAL A 637 -2.30 5.64 -20.10
CA VAL A 637 -2.57 4.44 -20.91
C VAL A 637 -1.32 3.60 -21.16
N HIS A 638 -0.15 4.03 -20.67
CA HIS A 638 1.12 3.32 -20.87
C HIS A 638 1.09 1.91 -20.28
N SER A 639 0.85 1.78 -18.97
CA SER A 639 1.08 0.52 -18.26
C SER A 639 0.24 -0.62 -18.85
N ALA A 640 -1.07 -0.40 -19.03
CA ALA A 640 -1.94 -1.42 -19.61
C ALA A 640 -1.54 -1.83 -21.04
N LEU A 641 -1.01 -0.89 -21.84
CA LEU A 641 -0.57 -1.17 -23.20
C LEU A 641 0.79 -1.88 -23.22
N GLU A 642 1.70 -1.53 -22.30
CA GLU A 642 3.00 -2.17 -22.14
C GLU A 642 2.87 -3.63 -21.66
N GLU A 643 1.96 -3.90 -20.72
CA GLU A 643 1.61 -5.28 -20.33
C GLU A 643 1.03 -6.07 -21.51
N ALA A 644 0.09 -5.47 -22.25
CA ALA A 644 -0.47 -6.09 -23.44
C ALA A 644 0.59 -6.36 -24.52
N LYS A 645 1.58 -5.47 -24.67
CA LYS A 645 2.73 -5.66 -25.56
C LYS A 645 3.56 -6.86 -25.12
N ALA A 646 3.99 -6.88 -23.86
CA ALA A 646 4.86 -7.93 -23.33
C ALA A 646 4.23 -9.31 -23.50
N ASP A 647 2.94 -9.45 -23.18
CA ASP A 647 2.19 -10.69 -23.35
C ASP A 647 2.10 -11.15 -24.82
N ILE A 648 1.62 -10.28 -25.72
CA ILE A 648 1.31 -10.67 -27.10
C ILE A 648 2.57 -10.81 -27.95
N VAL A 649 3.56 -9.93 -27.75
CA VAL A 649 4.88 -10.05 -28.38
C VAL A 649 5.61 -11.26 -27.82
N GLY A 650 5.36 -11.63 -26.56
CA GLY A 650 5.81 -12.88 -25.96
C GLY A 650 5.33 -14.10 -26.75
N LEU A 651 4.04 -14.18 -27.09
CA LEU A 651 3.53 -15.26 -27.95
C LEU A 651 4.16 -15.26 -29.35
N TRP A 652 4.35 -14.08 -29.95
CA TRP A 652 5.03 -13.96 -31.24
C TRP A 652 6.48 -14.46 -31.16
N ALA A 653 7.21 -14.07 -30.11
CA ALA A 653 8.60 -14.45 -29.91
C ALA A 653 8.74 -15.96 -29.64
N LEU A 654 7.83 -16.56 -28.86
CA LEU A 654 7.77 -18.01 -28.70
C LEU A 654 7.61 -18.72 -30.05
N ARG A 655 6.67 -18.26 -30.89
CA ARG A 655 6.51 -18.85 -32.23
C ARG A 655 7.77 -18.71 -33.07
N PHE A 656 8.38 -17.52 -33.08
CA PHE A 656 9.61 -17.27 -33.82
C PHE A 656 10.74 -18.21 -33.39
N LEU A 657 10.95 -18.40 -32.08
CA LEU A 657 11.98 -19.27 -31.55
C LEU A 657 11.71 -20.77 -31.84
N ILE A 658 10.44 -21.18 -31.86
CA ILE A 658 10.04 -22.53 -32.30
C ILE A 658 10.40 -22.72 -33.80
N ASP A 659 10.13 -21.73 -34.64
CA ASP A 659 10.43 -21.79 -36.08
C ASP A 659 11.95 -21.79 -36.36
N GLN A 660 12.76 -21.26 -35.45
CA GLN A 660 14.23 -21.36 -35.49
C GLN A 660 14.78 -22.68 -34.89
N ASP A 661 13.90 -23.63 -34.52
CA ASP A 661 14.23 -24.87 -33.80
C ASP A 661 15.00 -24.64 -32.47
N LEU A 662 14.84 -23.46 -31.85
CA LEU A 662 15.43 -23.11 -30.54
C LEU A 662 14.55 -23.54 -29.36
N LEU A 663 13.24 -23.69 -29.61
CA LEU A 663 12.26 -24.21 -28.66
C LEU A 663 11.55 -25.45 -29.25
N PRO A 664 11.07 -26.38 -28.40
CA PRO A 664 10.44 -27.61 -28.88
C PRO A 664 9.08 -27.34 -29.54
N LYS A 665 8.83 -28.01 -30.68
CA LYS A 665 7.58 -27.91 -31.44
C LYS A 665 6.33 -28.34 -30.65
N SER A 666 6.50 -29.10 -29.58
CA SER A 666 5.40 -29.49 -28.68
C SER A 666 4.72 -28.29 -28.03
N LEU A 667 5.38 -27.13 -27.93
CA LEU A 667 4.81 -25.91 -27.33
C LEU A 667 3.84 -25.19 -28.27
N LEU A 668 3.80 -25.51 -29.57
CA LEU A 668 3.14 -24.67 -30.57
C LEU A 668 1.63 -24.50 -30.31
N GLU A 669 0.93 -25.59 -30.01
CA GLU A 669 -0.50 -25.53 -29.72
C GLU A 669 -0.74 -25.13 -28.26
N SER A 670 0.04 -25.71 -27.33
CA SER A 670 -0.16 -25.53 -25.91
C SER A 670 0.16 -24.11 -25.41
N MET A 671 1.06 -23.37 -26.06
CA MET A 671 1.29 -21.96 -25.71
C MET A 671 0.03 -21.10 -25.91
N TYR A 672 -0.72 -21.33 -27.00
CA TYR A 672 -1.94 -20.56 -27.26
C TYR A 672 -3.09 -20.97 -26.34
N VAL A 673 -3.25 -22.26 -26.07
CA VAL A 673 -4.31 -22.76 -25.19
C VAL A 673 -4.06 -22.37 -23.74
N SER A 674 -2.81 -22.50 -23.27
CA SER A 674 -2.40 -22.03 -21.94
C SER A 674 -2.58 -20.51 -21.80
N PHE A 675 -2.27 -19.75 -22.85
CA PHE A 675 -2.51 -18.30 -22.87
C PHE A 675 -4.00 -17.94 -22.82
N LEU A 676 -4.87 -18.65 -23.54
CA LEU A 676 -6.33 -18.46 -23.44
C LEU A 676 -6.84 -18.67 -22.01
N ALA A 677 -6.43 -19.75 -21.34
CA ALA A 677 -6.73 -19.94 -19.92
C ALA A 677 -6.15 -18.81 -19.05
N GLY A 678 -4.94 -18.34 -19.41
CA GLY A 678 -4.25 -17.22 -18.77
C GLY A 678 -5.02 -15.91 -18.85
N CYS A 679 -5.70 -15.62 -19.96
CA CYS A 679 -6.54 -14.44 -20.10
C CYS A 679 -7.63 -14.41 -19.01
N PHE A 680 -8.34 -15.52 -18.80
CA PHE A 680 -9.39 -15.60 -17.77
C PHE A 680 -8.82 -15.49 -16.35
N ARG A 681 -7.59 -15.95 -16.12
CA ARG A 681 -6.90 -15.77 -14.84
C ARG A 681 -6.64 -14.29 -14.56
N SER A 682 -5.99 -13.60 -15.49
CA SER A 682 -5.50 -12.23 -15.27
C SER A 682 -6.63 -11.20 -15.28
N VAL A 683 -7.68 -11.37 -16.09
CA VAL A 683 -8.85 -10.44 -16.10
C VAL A 683 -9.55 -10.39 -14.74
N ARG A 684 -9.43 -11.43 -13.90
CA ARG A 684 -10.00 -11.48 -12.54
C ARG A 684 -9.33 -10.53 -11.54
N PHE A 685 -8.19 -9.94 -11.90
CA PHE A 685 -7.58 -8.86 -11.13
C PHE A 685 -8.33 -7.53 -11.29
N GLY A 686 -9.21 -7.43 -12.29
CA GLY A 686 -10.01 -6.23 -12.56
C GLY A 686 -9.45 -5.40 -13.72
N LEU A 687 -10.29 -4.52 -14.29
CA LEU A 687 -9.92 -3.67 -15.43
C LEU A 687 -9.25 -2.34 -15.01
N GLU A 688 -9.23 -2.03 -13.71
CA GLU A 688 -8.45 -0.92 -13.17
C GLU A 688 -6.96 -1.29 -13.02
N GLU A 689 -6.65 -2.59 -12.98
CA GLU A 689 -5.30 -3.13 -12.94
C GLU A 689 -4.73 -3.28 -14.37
N ALA A 690 -3.45 -2.94 -14.57
CA ALA A 690 -2.84 -2.85 -15.89
C ALA A 690 -2.81 -4.19 -16.64
N HIS A 691 -2.44 -5.29 -15.96
CA HIS A 691 -2.40 -6.62 -16.57
C HIS A 691 -3.82 -7.10 -16.91
N GLY A 692 -4.78 -6.93 -16.01
CA GLY A 692 -6.19 -7.28 -16.25
C GLY A 692 -6.78 -6.51 -17.44
N LYS A 693 -6.50 -5.21 -17.53
CA LYS A 693 -6.90 -4.34 -18.64
C LYS A 693 -6.24 -4.72 -19.97
N GLY A 694 -4.94 -5.02 -19.94
CA GLY A 694 -4.19 -5.49 -21.11
C GLY A 694 -4.65 -6.87 -21.58
N GLN A 695 -4.98 -7.77 -20.67
CA GLN A 695 -5.46 -9.12 -20.96
C GLN A 695 -6.89 -9.13 -21.54
N ALA A 696 -7.76 -8.24 -21.08
CA ALA A 696 -9.07 -8.03 -21.72
C ALA A 696 -8.91 -7.59 -23.19
N LEU A 697 -7.99 -6.66 -23.46
CA LEU A 697 -7.68 -6.23 -24.84
C LEU A 697 -7.22 -7.39 -25.71
N GLN A 698 -6.27 -8.18 -25.21
CA GLN A 698 -5.71 -9.32 -25.95
C GLN A 698 -6.77 -10.38 -26.22
N PHE A 699 -7.56 -10.76 -25.21
CA PHE A 699 -8.66 -11.72 -25.38
C PHE A 699 -9.67 -11.24 -26.43
N ASN A 700 -10.15 -10.01 -26.31
CA ASN A 700 -11.19 -9.48 -27.20
C ASN A 700 -10.68 -9.32 -28.63
N TRP A 701 -9.40 -8.96 -28.83
CA TRP A 701 -8.79 -8.95 -30.15
C TRP A 701 -8.70 -10.35 -30.76
N MET A 702 -8.18 -11.32 -30.01
CA MET A 702 -8.06 -12.72 -30.45
C MET A 702 -9.43 -13.32 -30.77
N TYR A 703 -10.46 -12.98 -29.99
CA TYR A 703 -11.84 -13.36 -30.24
C TYR A 703 -12.41 -12.70 -31.51
N GLU A 704 -12.22 -11.39 -31.71
CA GLU A 704 -12.68 -10.66 -32.91
C GLU A 704 -12.02 -11.23 -34.20
N LYS A 705 -10.75 -11.64 -34.12
CA LYS A 705 -10.04 -12.30 -35.23
C LYS A 705 -10.43 -13.77 -35.42
N GLY A 706 -11.27 -14.32 -34.55
CA GLY A 706 -11.72 -15.71 -34.58
C GLY A 706 -10.65 -16.72 -34.16
N ALA A 707 -9.54 -16.27 -33.54
CA ALA A 707 -8.53 -17.14 -32.95
C ALA A 707 -9.02 -17.76 -31.64
N PHE A 708 -9.83 -17.04 -30.87
CA PHE A 708 -10.61 -17.60 -29.77
C PHE A 708 -12.06 -17.78 -30.19
N VAL A 709 -12.64 -18.92 -29.81
CA VAL A 709 -14.01 -19.30 -30.20
C VAL A 709 -14.79 -19.64 -28.95
N LEU A 710 -15.98 -19.05 -28.80
CA LEU A 710 -16.98 -19.40 -27.80
C LEU A 710 -17.99 -20.36 -28.43
N HIS A 711 -18.21 -21.51 -27.78
CA HIS A 711 -19.12 -22.56 -28.23
C HIS A 711 -20.50 -22.47 -27.56
N PRO A 712 -21.54 -23.12 -28.11
CA PRO A 712 -22.90 -23.09 -27.56
C PRO A 712 -23.05 -23.65 -26.13
N ASP A 713 -22.10 -24.48 -25.67
CA ASP A 713 -22.01 -24.98 -24.29
C ASP A 713 -21.25 -24.02 -23.35
N GLU A 714 -21.01 -22.80 -23.84
CA GLU A 714 -20.31 -21.72 -23.15
C GLU A 714 -18.85 -22.08 -22.80
N ARG A 715 -18.23 -23.02 -23.52
CA ARG A 715 -16.80 -23.31 -23.43
C ARG A 715 -16.02 -22.63 -24.55
N PHE A 716 -14.71 -22.52 -24.37
CA PHE A 716 -13.80 -21.83 -25.27
C PHE A 716 -12.78 -22.77 -25.89
N SER A 717 -12.32 -22.44 -27.09
CA SER A 717 -11.20 -23.11 -27.75
C SER A 717 -10.35 -22.13 -28.55
N VAL A 718 -9.13 -22.55 -28.89
CA VAL A 718 -8.26 -21.88 -29.84
C VAL A 718 -8.46 -22.46 -31.25
N ASP A 719 -8.67 -21.59 -32.25
CA ASP A 719 -8.54 -21.92 -33.67
C ASP A 719 -7.09 -21.70 -34.11
N PHE A 720 -6.30 -22.78 -34.11
CA PHE A 720 -4.86 -22.72 -34.41
C PHE A 720 -4.55 -22.17 -35.81
N SER A 721 -5.50 -22.25 -36.76
CA SER A 721 -5.31 -21.72 -38.12
C SER A 721 -5.32 -20.18 -38.16
N LYS A 722 -5.83 -19.53 -37.12
CA LYS A 722 -5.95 -18.06 -37.02
C LYS A 722 -5.11 -17.45 -35.91
N ALA A 723 -4.66 -18.24 -34.94
CA ALA A 723 -3.93 -17.76 -33.77
C ALA A 723 -2.68 -16.94 -34.15
N GLU A 724 -1.83 -17.45 -35.04
CA GLU A 724 -0.58 -16.80 -35.45
C GLU A 724 -0.84 -15.41 -36.07
N GLY A 725 -1.77 -15.32 -37.03
CA GLY A 725 -2.11 -14.06 -37.68
C GLY A 725 -2.76 -13.04 -36.73
N ALA A 726 -3.56 -13.51 -35.77
CA ALA A 726 -4.16 -12.65 -34.75
C ALA A 726 -3.09 -12.06 -33.82
N VAL A 727 -2.14 -12.88 -33.33
CA VAL A 727 -1.00 -12.47 -32.50
C VAL A 727 -0.09 -11.48 -33.23
N GLU A 728 0.28 -11.77 -34.49
CA GLU A 728 1.12 -10.88 -35.28
C GLU A 728 0.44 -9.52 -35.52
N SER A 729 -0.86 -9.53 -35.83
CA SER A 729 -1.61 -8.30 -36.08
C SER A 729 -1.72 -7.40 -34.85
N LEU A 730 -1.94 -7.98 -33.66
CA LEU A 730 -2.01 -7.19 -32.42
C LEU A 730 -0.63 -6.70 -31.98
N SER A 731 0.40 -7.56 -32.07
CA SER A 731 1.79 -7.18 -31.83
C SER A 731 2.17 -5.95 -32.67
N ARG A 732 1.86 -5.98 -33.97
CA ARG A 732 2.14 -4.85 -34.88
C ARG A 732 1.40 -3.58 -34.50
N GLU A 733 0.12 -3.69 -34.15
CA GLU A 733 -0.71 -2.54 -33.77
C GLU A 733 -0.12 -1.84 -32.53
N ILE A 734 0.11 -2.60 -31.46
CA ILE A 734 0.64 -2.07 -30.19
C ILE A 734 2.03 -1.47 -30.38
N LEU A 735 2.95 -2.21 -31.01
CA LEU A 735 4.32 -1.73 -31.25
C LEU A 735 4.32 -0.46 -32.12
N THR A 736 3.42 -0.34 -33.10
CA THR A 736 3.32 0.85 -33.95
C THR A 736 2.80 2.05 -33.18
N ILE A 737 1.80 1.86 -32.32
CA ILE A 737 1.26 2.91 -31.45
C ILE A 737 2.35 3.44 -30.51
N GLN A 738 3.07 2.53 -29.84
CA GLN A 738 4.18 2.87 -28.96
C GLN A 738 5.31 3.59 -29.72
N ALA A 739 5.72 3.10 -30.89
CA ALA A 739 6.76 3.70 -31.71
C ALA A 739 6.48 5.15 -32.11
N LYS A 740 5.20 5.48 -32.31
CA LYS A 740 4.76 6.83 -32.67
C LYS A 740 4.49 7.74 -31.47
N GLY A 741 4.43 7.19 -30.25
CA GLY A 741 3.94 7.91 -29.08
C GLY A 741 2.47 8.33 -29.22
N ASP A 742 1.65 7.54 -29.93
CA ASP A 742 0.29 7.93 -30.29
C ASP A 742 -0.71 7.62 -29.16
N LYS A 743 -0.78 8.53 -28.18
CA LYS A 743 -1.65 8.40 -27.01
C LYS A 743 -3.13 8.24 -27.37
N GLU A 744 -3.61 8.92 -28.41
CA GLU A 744 -5.02 8.86 -28.78
C GLU A 744 -5.35 7.52 -29.45
N ALA A 745 -4.46 6.98 -30.28
CA ALA A 745 -4.61 5.61 -30.78
C ALA A 745 -4.59 4.57 -29.64
N ALA A 746 -3.70 4.72 -28.66
CA ALA A 746 -3.66 3.86 -27.47
C ALA A 746 -4.98 3.90 -26.69
N LYS A 747 -5.52 5.10 -26.45
CA LYS A 747 -6.83 5.27 -25.80
C LYS A 747 -7.95 4.59 -26.58
N LEU A 748 -8.01 4.79 -27.90
CA LEU A 748 -9.05 4.18 -28.74
C LEU A 748 -8.97 2.65 -28.73
N LEU A 749 -7.75 2.10 -28.77
CA LEU A 749 -7.53 0.65 -28.70
C LEU A 749 -8.01 0.08 -27.36
N LEU A 750 -7.59 0.68 -26.25
CA LEU A 750 -7.99 0.26 -24.90
C LEU A 750 -9.50 0.46 -24.68
N GLN A 751 -10.08 1.59 -25.10
CA GLN A 751 -11.52 1.83 -24.98
C GLN A 751 -12.34 0.79 -25.76
N LYS A 752 -11.85 0.36 -26.93
CA LYS A 752 -12.58 -0.63 -27.74
C LYS A 752 -12.46 -2.04 -27.18
N TYR A 753 -11.28 -2.44 -26.71
CA TYR A 753 -11.00 -3.85 -26.43
C TYR A 753 -10.75 -4.18 -24.95
N SER A 754 -10.49 -3.22 -24.07
CA SER A 754 -10.33 -3.48 -22.62
C SER A 754 -11.67 -3.40 -21.88
N GLU A 755 -12.68 -4.14 -22.36
CA GLU A 755 -14.00 -4.24 -21.75
C GLU A 755 -14.33 -5.68 -21.35
N LEU A 756 -15.13 -5.85 -20.30
CA LEU A 756 -15.73 -7.14 -19.95
C LEU A 756 -16.87 -7.46 -20.93
N THR A 757 -16.52 -7.91 -22.12
CA THR A 757 -17.46 -8.37 -23.16
C THR A 757 -18.27 -9.57 -22.68
N GLU A 758 -19.40 -9.85 -23.33
CA GLU A 758 -20.26 -11.01 -23.01
C GLU A 758 -19.46 -12.33 -22.89
N PRO A 759 -18.53 -12.69 -23.80
CA PRO A 759 -17.71 -13.88 -23.63
C PRO A 759 -16.86 -13.88 -22.35
N LEU A 760 -16.23 -12.76 -21.99
CA LEU A 760 -15.46 -12.66 -20.74
C LEU A 760 -16.38 -12.79 -19.52
N GLN A 761 -17.56 -12.15 -19.53
CA GLN A 761 -18.52 -12.25 -18.43
C GLN A 761 -18.99 -13.69 -18.21
N ILE A 762 -19.26 -14.44 -19.30
CA ILE A 762 -19.61 -15.86 -19.23
C ILE A 762 -18.49 -16.66 -18.56
N ALA A 763 -17.24 -16.48 -18.97
CA ALA A 763 -16.10 -17.16 -18.37
C ALA A 763 -15.97 -16.81 -16.87
N LEU A 764 -16.02 -15.52 -16.51
CA LEU A 764 -15.91 -15.08 -15.12
C LEU A 764 -17.04 -15.64 -14.24
N GLN A 765 -18.28 -15.68 -14.74
CA GLN A 765 -19.42 -16.24 -14.02
C GLN A 765 -19.26 -17.74 -13.77
N LYS A 766 -18.72 -18.50 -14.75
CA LYS A 766 -18.38 -19.91 -14.56
C LYS A 766 -17.36 -20.09 -13.44
N LEU A 767 -16.30 -19.29 -13.43
CA LEU A 767 -15.24 -19.36 -12.41
C LEU A 767 -15.73 -18.98 -11.01
N GLU A 768 -16.65 -18.01 -10.89
CA GLU A 768 -17.31 -17.69 -9.62
C GLU A 768 -18.17 -18.87 -9.12
N ASN A 769 -18.94 -19.50 -10.00
CA ASN A 769 -19.80 -20.64 -9.66
C ASN A 769 -19.01 -21.85 -9.15
N VAL A 770 -17.86 -22.17 -9.76
CA VAL A 770 -16.98 -23.27 -9.32
C VAL A 770 -15.98 -22.84 -8.22
N GLN A 771 -16.01 -21.57 -7.82
CA GLN A 771 -15.15 -20.98 -6.77
C GLN A 771 -13.65 -21.21 -7.02
N VAL A 772 -13.18 -20.98 -8.25
CA VAL A 772 -11.73 -21.03 -8.52
C VAL A 772 -11.03 -19.95 -7.67
N PRO A 773 -9.94 -20.25 -6.95
CA PRO A 773 -9.16 -19.24 -6.23
C PRO A 773 -8.63 -18.14 -7.16
N VAL A 774 -8.51 -16.90 -6.68
CA VAL A 774 -7.88 -15.79 -7.42
C VAL A 774 -6.36 -15.91 -7.34
N ASP A 775 -5.84 -16.26 -6.15
CA ASP A 775 -4.42 -16.50 -5.96
C ASP A 775 -4.12 -17.59 -4.92
N ILE A 776 -2.87 -17.68 -4.45
CA ILE A 776 -2.38 -18.63 -3.45
C ILE A 776 -1.97 -17.95 -2.14
N VAL A 777 -1.98 -18.71 -1.04
CA VAL A 777 -1.34 -18.33 0.23
C VAL A 777 -0.29 -19.40 0.58
N PRO A 778 1.01 -19.08 0.47
CA PRO A 778 2.07 -20.04 0.70
C PRO A 778 2.30 -20.27 2.20
N THR A 779 2.72 -21.48 2.52
CA THR A 779 3.31 -21.86 3.81
C THR A 779 4.72 -22.39 3.54
N PHE A 780 5.63 -22.12 4.47
CA PHE A 780 7.06 -22.39 4.29
C PHE A 780 7.57 -23.38 5.35
N PRO A 781 7.41 -24.71 5.16
CA PRO A 781 7.78 -25.71 6.16
C PRO A 781 9.24 -25.64 6.62
N ILE A 782 10.18 -25.36 5.72
CA ILE A 782 11.61 -25.23 6.04
C ILE A 782 11.82 -24.03 6.96
N ALA A 783 11.39 -22.84 6.55
CA ALA A 783 11.50 -21.62 7.36
C ALA A 783 10.79 -21.76 8.71
N ASN A 784 9.58 -22.33 8.74
CA ASN A 784 8.83 -22.58 9.96
C ASN A 784 9.58 -23.51 10.94
N LYS A 785 10.31 -24.53 10.43
CA LYS A 785 11.16 -25.38 11.28
C LYS A 785 12.37 -24.62 11.84
N ILE A 786 12.95 -23.71 11.06
CA ILE A 786 14.07 -22.85 11.48
C ILE A 786 13.61 -21.91 12.60
N LEU A 787 12.51 -21.19 12.39
CA LEU A 787 11.95 -20.22 13.35
C LEU A 787 11.54 -20.90 14.67
N LYS A 788 10.88 -22.06 14.61
CA LYS A 788 10.52 -22.83 15.82
C LYS A 788 11.72 -23.25 16.67
N LYS A 789 12.85 -23.62 16.06
CA LYS A 789 14.06 -24.00 16.81
C LYS A 789 14.67 -22.82 17.58
N GLN A 790 14.41 -21.60 17.11
CA GLN A 790 14.96 -20.36 17.68
C GLN A 790 13.99 -19.66 18.65
N GLY A 791 12.82 -20.26 18.93
CA GLY A 791 11.83 -19.70 19.86
C GLY A 791 10.96 -18.59 19.26
N HIS A 792 10.88 -18.49 17.93
CA HIS A 792 10.04 -17.55 17.19
C HIS A 792 8.66 -18.10 16.85
#